data_AF-A0A2P2JB45-F1
#
_entry.id   AF-A0A2P2JB45-F1
#
_cell.length_a   1.000
_cell.length_b   1.000
_cell.length_c   1.000
_cell.angle_alpha   90.00
_cell.angle_beta   90.00
_cell.angle_gamma   90.00
#
_symmetry.space_group_name_H-M   'P 1'
#
loop_
_entity.id
_entity.type
_entity.pdbx_description
1 polymer ?
#
loop_
_entity_poly.entity_id
_entity_poly.type
_entity_poly.pdbx_seq_one_letter_code
_entity_poly.pdbx_strand_id
1 'polypeptide(L)'
;MGLEIVEPNTCIRGCCGSKSIPLHLPPSSYALLSPIAKGGESVVYDGILGGKKVAVKKPVLSTSEDLDKFHKELQLLCKIDHPGISKLVAAHAKPPNYLFFFDFYESGNLARKLHVEEWCPSVDQVLMITVQLAKALQYLHDHGIVHRDVKPANVLLDRSLSPHLADFGLAEYKNNIRGVSVENWRSSGKPTGGFHKKNMVGTLIYMAPEILRKEIHTEKSDVYSFGISINELLTGVVPYTDLRAEAQAHTVLEMNYTEQQLTAAVVSDNLRPALPGPESGASASILNLIQRCWDENPQNRPSFSDIVSELGPILGQRRTSVAENLDLGKSSNFSGDQTVDNLIHNQSYQEKINWSTQGERLTQRASPAVNSDLRIWFDASDDTLTYHPVLSWGSFATCGRRESMEDTHFLMPHMCGKKDLYAFGIFDGHRGAAAAEFSARALPGFLQSLSSTSSPADALFKAFVSTDAAFRTELEFHRKTKGVIKKDWHPGCTAVAALIVRNKLFVANLGDCRAIICRTGHAFCLTKDHVASCLDERERVVRARGQVKWQVDTWRVGPAALQVTRSIGDDDLKPAVTAEPEITETTLSMEDEFLVMASDGLWDVVSNAEVVSIMRDTVKEPAMCAKRLATEAAERGSKDNITVIVVFLRPVSTAERIY
;
A
#
# COMPACT_ATOMS: atom_id res chain seq x y z
N MET A 1 -13.14 23.24 -18.05
CA MET A 1 -11.75 23.42 -18.53
C MET A 1 -11.16 22.04 -18.67
N GLY A 2 -10.78 21.64 -19.89
CA GLY A 2 -10.17 20.33 -20.12
C GLY A 2 -8.74 20.30 -19.61
N LEU A 3 -8.27 19.15 -19.17
CA LEU A 3 -6.84 18.92 -18.92
C LEU A 3 -6.11 18.99 -20.26
N GLU A 4 -5.05 19.79 -20.35
CA GLU A 4 -4.26 19.92 -21.57
C GLU A 4 -3.44 18.64 -21.80
N ILE A 5 -3.51 18.10 -23.01
CA ILE A 5 -2.69 16.95 -23.43
C ILE A 5 -1.33 17.48 -23.89
N VAL A 6 -0.27 17.08 -23.19
CA VAL A 6 1.11 17.46 -23.53
C VAL A 6 1.70 16.42 -24.48
N GLU A 7 2.21 16.86 -25.63
CA GLU A 7 2.85 15.98 -26.61
C GLU A 7 4.36 15.79 -26.32
N PRO A 8 4.91 14.57 -26.46
CA PRO A 8 4.22 13.34 -26.88
C PRO A 8 3.37 12.73 -25.76
N ASN A 9 2.07 12.48 -26.02
CA ASN A 9 1.16 11.85 -25.05
C ASN A 9 1.29 10.32 -25.02
N THR A 10 2.49 9.84 -24.69
CA THR A 10 2.86 8.43 -24.71
C THR A 10 3.54 8.02 -23.41
N CYS A 11 3.30 6.82 -22.89
CA CYS A 11 3.97 6.40 -21.65
C CYS A 11 5.51 6.39 -21.79
N ILE A 12 6.23 6.28 -20.67
CA ILE A 12 7.71 6.31 -20.69
C ILE A 12 8.35 5.24 -21.60
N ARG A 13 7.66 4.12 -21.83
CA ARG A 13 8.11 3.02 -22.71
C ARG A 13 7.68 3.19 -24.18
N GLY A 14 6.89 4.21 -24.50
CA GLY A 14 6.29 4.39 -25.83
C GLY A 14 5.22 3.36 -26.22
N CYS A 15 4.89 2.39 -25.35
CA CYS A 15 3.95 1.33 -25.66
C CYS A 15 2.47 1.72 -25.44
N CYS A 16 2.19 2.79 -24.71
CA CYS A 16 0.83 3.31 -24.49
C CYS A 16 0.73 4.71 -25.10
N GLY A 17 -0.39 5.03 -25.74
CA GLY A 17 -0.70 6.35 -26.25
C GLY A 17 -2.21 6.56 -26.28
N SER A 18 -2.67 7.79 -26.10
CA SER A 18 -4.09 8.16 -26.18
C SER A 18 -4.27 9.52 -26.84
N LYS A 19 -5.38 9.70 -27.56
CA LYS A 19 -5.77 10.99 -28.17
C LYS A 19 -6.68 11.82 -27.26
N SER A 20 -7.30 11.19 -26.27
CA SER A 20 -8.36 11.78 -25.45
C SER A 20 -8.05 11.77 -23.95
N ILE A 21 -7.16 10.89 -23.50
CA ILE A 21 -6.78 10.75 -22.09
C ILE A 21 -5.34 11.24 -21.93
N PRO A 22 -5.08 12.28 -21.11
CA PRO A 22 -3.73 12.69 -20.80
C PRO A 22 -3.03 11.59 -20.01
N LEU A 23 -1.86 11.17 -20.49
CA LEU A 23 -1.03 10.13 -19.87
C LEU A 23 0.12 10.70 -19.04
N HIS A 24 0.27 12.04 -19.06
CA HIS A 24 1.21 12.77 -18.22
C HIS A 24 0.50 13.98 -17.63
N LEU A 25 0.66 14.12 -16.32
CA LEU A 25 0.12 15.23 -15.57
C LEU A 25 1.25 15.98 -14.88
N PRO A 26 1.30 17.32 -14.96
CA PRO A 26 2.24 18.09 -14.15
C PRO A 26 1.91 17.93 -12.66
N PRO A 27 2.89 17.93 -11.74
CA PRO A 27 2.63 17.76 -10.31
C PRO A 27 1.66 18.80 -9.72
N SER A 28 1.52 19.98 -10.32
CA SER A 28 0.59 21.03 -9.90
C SER A 28 -0.86 20.79 -10.33
N SER A 29 -1.14 19.88 -11.28
CA SER A 29 -2.51 19.66 -11.76
C SER A 29 -3.32 18.74 -10.87
N TYR A 30 -2.68 18.05 -9.92
CA TYR A 30 -3.37 17.13 -9.02
C TYR A 30 -2.85 17.16 -7.58
N ALA A 31 -3.70 16.78 -6.64
CA ALA A 31 -3.35 16.57 -5.24
C ALA A 31 -3.86 15.20 -4.78
N LEU A 32 -2.99 14.41 -4.17
CA LEU A 32 -3.36 13.18 -3.45
C LEU A 32 -3.76 13.57 -2.03
N LEU A 33 -4.94 13.15 -1.59
CA LEU A 33 -5.46 13.38 -0.25
C LEU A 33 -5.28 12.09 0.60
N SER A 34 -6.29 11.70 1.38
CA SER A 34 -6.25 10.50 2.20
C SER A 34 -6.46 9.21 1.38
N PRO A 35 -5.87 8.09 1.80
CA PRO A 35 -6.20 6.79 1.23
C PRO A 35 -7.65 6.42 1.57
N ILE A 36 -8.41 5.95 0.58
CA ILE A 36 -9.79 5.48 0.73
C ILE A 36 -9.92 3.96 0.68
N ALA A 37 -8.98 3.27 0.02
CA ALA A 37 -8.91 1.82 -0.01
C ALA A 37 -7.46 1.35 -0.18
N LYS A 38 -7.09 0.23 0.45
CA LYS A 38 -5.78 -0.39 0.31
C LYS A 38 -5.98 -1.87 -0.05
N GLY A 39 -5.55 -2.25 -1.26
CA GLY A 39 -5.53 -3.64 -1.72
C GLY A 39 -4.11 -4.18 -1.80
N GLY A 40 -3.98 -5.46 -2.18
CA GLY A 40 -2.66 -6.09 -2.37
C GLY A 40 -1.86 -5.54 -3.54
N GLU A 41 -2.53 -5.05 -4.59
CA GLU A 41 -1.90 -4.59 -5.83
C GLU A 41 -1.92 -3.07 -6.03
N SER A 42 -2.73 -2.33 -5.26
CA SER A 42 -2.83 -0.88 -5.37
C SER A 42 -3.38 -0.22 -4.10
N VAL A 43 -3.11 1.07 -3.96
CA VAL A 43 -3.76 1.94 -2.97
C VAL A 43 -4.57 2.97 -3.72
N VAL A 44 -5.84 3.13 -3.35
CA VAL A 44 -6.73 4.15 -3.91
C VAL A 44 -6.83 5.31 -2.93
N TYR A 45 -6.61 6.52 -3.44
CA TYR A 45 -6.67 7.78 -2.70
C TYR A 45 -7.87 8.60 -3.14
N ASP A 46 -8.42 9.37 -2.21
CA ASP A 46 -9.18 10.57 -2.57
C ASP A 46 -8.21 11.59 -3.20
N GLY A 47 -8.65 12.33 -4.20
CA GLY A 47 -7.80 13.25 -4.92
C GLY A 47 -8.55 14.37 -5.62
N ILE A 48 -7.79 15.40 -5.98
CA ILE A 48 -8.28 16.53 -6.77
C ILE A 48 -7.46 16.57 -8.06
N LEU A 49 -8.13 16.71 -9.20
CA LEU A 49 -7.51 16.86 -10.52
C LEU A 49 -8.19 18.03 -11.24
N GLY A 50 -7.44 19.10 -11.52
CA GLY A 50 -7.99 20.30 -12.15
C GLY A 50 -9.17 20.93 -11.38
N GLY A 51 -9.18 20.81 -10.05
CA GLY A 51 -10.27 21.26 -9.18
C GLY A 51 -11.48 20.33 -9.09
N LYS A 52 -11.52 19.22 -9.84
CA LYS A 52 -12.57 18.19 -9.74
C LYS A 52 -12.12 17.08 -8.80
N LYS A 53 -13.06 16.56 -8.00
CA LYS A 53 -12.84 15.37 -7.17
C LYS A 53 -12.67 14.12 -8.05
N VAL A 54 -11.68 13.31 -7.75
CA VAL A 54 -11.32 12.08 -8.48
C VAL A 54 -10.88 10.97 -7.52
N ALA A 55 -10.98 9.72 -7.96
CA ALA A 55 -10.34 8.60 -7.27
C ALA A 55 -8.98 8.32 -7.92
N VAL A 56 -7.91 8.25 -7.14
CA VAL A 56 -6.55 8.05 -7.66
C VAL A 56 -6.02 6.68 -7.26
N LYS A 57 -5.94 5.75 -8.22
CA LYS A 57 -5.39 4.41 -8.02
C LYS A 57 -3.87 4.46 -8.25
N LYS A 58 -3.11 4.21 -7.19
CA LYS A 58 -1.65 4.08 -7.19
C LYS A 58 -1.28 2.59 -7.14
N PRO A 59 -0.86 1.97 -8.26
CA PRO A 59 -0.41 0.58 -8.28
C PRO A 59 0.85 0.39 -7.42
N VAL A 60 0.97 -0.80 -6.82
CA VAL A 60 2.13 -1.27 -6.08
C VAL A 60 3.08 -1.94 -7.08
N LEU A 61 3.97 -1.15 -7.68
CA LEU A 61 4.92 -1.65 -8.68
C LEU A 61 6.21 -2.11 -8.00
N SER A 62 6.57 -3.39 -8.15
CA SER A 62 7.75 -4.02 -7.51
C SER A 62 8.65 -4.77 -8.49
N THR A 63 8.08 -5.19 -9.61
CA THR A 63 8.74 -6.00 -10.62
C THR A 63 8.49 -5.41 -12.02
N SER A 64 9.27 -5.85 -13.01
CA SER A 64 8.98 -5.55 -14.41
C SER A 64 7.60 -6.06 -14.83
N GLU A 65 7.21 -7.25 -14.34
CA GLU A 65 5.88 -7.84 -14.56
C GLU A 65 4.75 -6.94 -14.04
N ASP A 66 4.91 -6.31 -12.88
CA ASP A 66 3.91 -5.37 -12.35
C ASP A 66 3.78 -4.12 -13.21
N LEU A 67 4.90 -3.63 -13.76
CA LEU A 67 4.90 -2.51 -14.69
C LEU A 67 4.28 -2.90 -16.05
N ASP A 68 4.51 -4.13 -16.51
CA ASP A 68 3.86 -4.68 -17.71
C ASP A 68 2.35 -4.75 -17.51
N LYS A 69 1.89 -5.21 -16.34
CA LYS A 69 0.46 -5.21 -15.97
C LYS A 69 -0.13 -3.80 -15.96
N PHE A 70 0.57 -2.83 -15.38
CA PHE A 70 0.14 -1.42 -15.40
C PHE A 70 -0.05 -0.91 -16.84
N HIS A 71 0.94 -1.14 -17.71
CA HIS A 71 0.85 -0.69 -19.10
C HIS A 71 -0.25 -1.40 -19.87
N LYS A 72 -0.46 -2.70 -19.60
CA LYS A 72 -1.56 -3.47 -20.18
C LYS A 72 -2.93 -2.96 -19.72
N GLU A 73 -3.12 -2.73 -18.42
CA GLU A 73 -4.34 -2.14 -17.86
C GLU A 73 -4.58 -0.76 -18.48
N LEU A 74 -3.54 0.09 -18.58
CA LEU A 74 -3.63 1.41 -19.21
C LEU A 74 -4.04 1.32 -20.69
N GLN A 75 -3.48 0.39 -21.46
CA GLN A 75 -3.84 0.18 -22.87
C GLN A 75 -5.29 -0.25 -23.05
N LEU A 76 -5.81 -1.11 -22.15
CA LEU A 76 -7.21 -1.51 -22.13
C LEU A 76 -8.11 -0.32 -21.79
N LEU A 77 -7.80 0.38 -20.69
CA LEU A 77 -8.58 1.53 -20.21
C LEU A 77 -8.62 2.67 -21.24
N CYS A 78 -7.57 2.88 -22.04
CA CYS A 78 -7.57 3.90 -23.09
C CYS A 78 -8.50 3.58 -24.28
N LYS A 79 -8.99 2.35 -24.40
CA LYS A 79 -9.81 1.90 -25.55
C LYS A 79 -11.28 1.70 -25.19
N ILE A 80 -11.63 1.72 -23.90
CA ILE A 80 -13.00 1.50 -23.43
C ILE A 80 -13.65 2.85 -23.11
N ASP A 81 -14.90 3.01 -23.53
CA ASP A 81 -15.74 4.17 -23.21
C ASP A 81 -17.20 3.71 -23.18
N HIS A 82 -17.74 3.52 -21.97
CA HIS A 82 -19.11 3.08 -21.75
C HIS A 82 -19.63 3.65 -20.42
N PRO A 83 -20.88 4.13 -20.35
CA PRO A 83 -21.41 4.78 -19.15
C PRO A 83 -21.46 3.86 -17.92
N GLY A 84 -21.61 2.55 -18.10
CA GLY A 84 -21.58 1.55 -17.00
C GLY A 84 -20.17 1.07 -16.62
N ILE A 85 -19.10 1.73 -17.07
CA ILE A 85 -17.70 1.42 -16.75
C ILE A 85 -17.06 2.62 -16.04
N SER A 86 -16.24 2.34 -15.02
CA SER A 86 -15.47 3.36 -14.32
C SER A 86 -14.56 4.13 -15.26
N LYS A 87 -14.79 5.44 -15.40
CA LYS A 87 -14.14 6.26 -16.42
C LYS A 87 -12.74 6.68 -16.00
N LEU A 88 -11.73 6.27 -16.77
CA LEU A 88 -10.37 6.80 -16.67
C LEU A 88 -10.34 8.23 -17.23
N VAL A 89 -10.12 9.23 -16.37
CA VAL A 89 -10.06 10.64 -16.78
C VAL A 89 -8.65 11.09 -17.15
N ALA A 90 -7.63 10.50 -16.52
CA ALA A 90 -6.23 10.77 -16.79
C ALA A 90 -5.36 9.63 -16.24
N ALA A 91 -4.11 9.58 -16.69
CA ALA A 91 -3.06 8.76 -16.08
C ALA A 91 -1.77 9.59 -15.93
N HIS A 92 -0.92 9.19 -14.99
CA HIS A 92 0.47 9.59 -14.96
C HIS A 92 1.31 8.34 -15.21
N ALA A 93 1.75 8.13 -16.45
CA ALA A 93 2.44 6.93 -16.91
C ALA A 93 3.96 7.15 -16.98
N LYS A 94 4.50 7.84 -15.98
CA LYS A 94 5.93 8.15 -15.81
C LYS A 94 6.37 7.92 -14.36
N PRO A 95 7.65 7.55 -14.14
CA PRO A 95 8.21 7.46 -12.80
C PRO A 95 8.34 8.86 -12.17
N PRO A 96 8.37 8.96 -10.82
CA PRO A 96 8.27 7.86 -9.86
C PRO A 96 6.82 7.48 -9.49
N ASN A 97 5.83 8.27 -9.92
CA ASN A 97 4.45 8.11 -9.47
C ASN A 97 3.53 7.65 -10.61
N TYR A 98 3.48 6.34 -10.84
CA TYR A 98 2.48 5.75 -11.73
C TYR A 98 1.10 5.87 -11.08
N LEU A 99 0.14 6.49 -11.77
CA LEU A 99 -1.18 6.79 -11.22
C LEU A 99 -2.25 6.66 -12.31
N PHE A 100 -3.41 6.12 -11.93
CA PHE A 100 -4.65 6.24 -12.69
C PHE A 100 -5.60 7.18 -11.96
N PHE A 101 -6.27 8.06 -12.70
CA PHE A 101 -7.26 8.98 -12.18
C PHE A 101 -8.62 8.60 -12.76
N PHE A 102 -9.55 8.22 -11.90
CA PHE A 102 -10.91 7.85 -12.27
C PHE A 102 -11.90 8.91 -11.79
N ASP A 103 -13.08 8.95 -12.40
CA ASP A 103 -14.21 9.67 -11.81
C ASP A 103 -14.47 9.16 -10.38
N PHE A 104 -14.84 10.07 -9.48
CA PHE A 104 -15.14 9.75 -8.10
C PHE A 104 -16.62 9.39 -7.97
N TYR A 105 -16.91 8.18 -7.46
CA TYR A 105 -18.26 7.66 -7.25
C TYR A 105 -18.63 7.71 -5.76
N GLU A 106 -19.59 8.58 -5.41
CA GLU A 106 -19.84 8.96 -4.02
C GLU A 106 -20.48 7.86 -3.17
N SER A 107 -21.23 6.95 -3.79
CA SER A 107 -21.94 5.88 -3.06
C SER A 107 -21.05 4.67 -2.80
N GLY A 108 -19.75 4.73 -3.10
CA GLY A 108 -18.80 3.65 -2.85
C GLY A 108 -19.01 2.43 -3.74
N ASN A 109 -18.55 1.26 -3.29
CA ASN A 109 -18.76 -0.01 -3.99
C ASN A 109 -19.97 -0.77 -3.44
N LEU A 110 -20.53 -1.66 -4.28
CA LEU A 110 -21.73 -2.41 -3.98
C LEU A 110 -21.56 -3.34 -2.77
N ALA A 111 -20.40 -3.98 -2.58
CA ALA A 111 -20.15 -4.84 -1.43
C ALA A 111 -20.25 -4.09 -0.08
N ARG A 112 -19.62 -2.91 0.02
CA ARG A 112 -19.73 -2.04 1.20
C ARG A 112 -21.17 -1.62 1.41
N LYS A 113 -21.88 -1.28 0.33
CA LYS A 113 -23.26 -0.83 0.43
C LYS A 113 -24.17 -1.93 0.99
N LEU A 114 -24.02 -3.16 0.51
CA LEU A 114 -24.80 -4.31 0.99
C LEU A 114 -24.43 -4.70 2.43
N HIS A 115 -23.14 -4.85 2.73
CA HIS A 115 -22.71 -5.54 3.97
C HIS A 115 -22.26 -4.63 5.10
N VAL A 116 -21.92 -3.37 4.82
CA VAL A 116 -21.48 -2.40 5.83
C VAL A 116 -22.55 -1.34 6.08
N GLU A 117 -23.19 -0.87 5.01
CA GLU A 117 -24.33 0.06 5.10
C GLU A 117 -25.68 -0.67 5.26
N GLU A 118 -25.67 -2.01 5.26
CA GLU A 118 -26.86 -2.86 5.39
C GLU A 118 -27.98 -2.46 4.42
N TRP A 119 -27.60 -2.05 3.21
CA TRP A 119 -28.55 -1.58 2.22
C TRP A 119 -29.37 -2.73 1.64
N CYS A 120 -30.69 -2.66 1.80
CA CYS A 120 -31.64 -3.56 1.17
C CYS A 120 -32.23 -2.91 -0.09
N PRO A 121 -31.71 -3.20 -1.31
CA PRO A 121 -32.25 -2.63 -2.54
C PRO A 121 -33.66 -3.11 -2.82
N SER A 122 -34.50 -2.25 -3.40
CA SER A 122 -35.78 -2.68 -3.96
C SER A 122 -35.56 -3.56 -5.19
N VAL A 123 -36.52 -4.42 -5.52
CA VAL A 123 -36.45 -5.27 -6.71
C VAL A 123 -36.21 -4.46 -8.00
N ASP A 124 -36.75 -3.24 -8.07
CA ASP A 124 -36.54 -2.35 -9.21
C ASP A 124 -35.10 -1.81 -9.27
N GLN A 125 -34.49 -1.51 -8.11
CA GLN A 125 -33.08 -1.15 -8.03
C GLN A 125 -32.18 -2.32 -8.42
N VAL A 126 -32.51 -3.54 -7.95
CA VAL A 126 -31.78 -4.76 -8.33
C VAL A 126 -31.85 -4.97 -9.84
N LEU A 127 -33.05 -4.89 -10.44
CA LEU A 127 -33.24 -5.05 -11.89
C LEU A 127 -32.47 -3.98 -12.67
N MET A 128 -32.52 -2.72 -12.21
CA MET A 128 -31.78 -1.63 -12.84
C MET A 128 -30.27 -1.89 -12.81
N ILE A 129 -29.71 -2.25 -11.66
CA ILE A 129 -28.28 -2.56 -11.52
C ILE A 129 -27.91 -3.76 -12.41
N THR A 130 -28.71 -4.81 -12.37
CA THR A 130 -28.53 -6.03 -13.17
C THR A 130 -28.45 -5.71 -14.67
N VAL A 131 -29.40 -4.93 -15.18
CA VAL A 131 -29.45 -4.55 -16.61
C VAL A 131 -28.27 -3.68 -16.99
N GLN A 132 -27.94 -2.66 -16.20
CA GLN A 132 -26.85 -1.75 -16.52
C GLN A 132 -25.48 -2.46 -16.47
N LEU A 133 -25.27 -3.34 -15.50
CA LEU A 133 -24.06 -4.14 -15.40
C LEU A 133 -23.95 -5.16 -16.55
N ALA A 134 -25.06 -5.81 -16.92
CA ALA A 134 -25.09 -6.72 -18.07
C ALA A 134 -24.72 -6.00 -19.38
N LYS A 135 -25.19 -4.76 -19.58
CA LYS A 135 -24.80 -3.94 -20.75
C LYS A 135 -23.33 -3.56 -20.74
N ALA A 136 -22.76 -3.23 -19.58
CA ALA A 136 -21.32 -2.93 -19.47
C ALA A 136 -20.46 -4.16 -19.79
N LEU A 137 -20.86 -5.35 -19.32
CA LEU A 137 -20.16 -6.60 -19.62
C LEU A 137 -20.35 -7.04 -21.07
N GLN A 138 -21.54 -6.85 -21.65
CA GLN A 138 -21.79 -7.03 -23.09
C GLN A 138 -20.81 -6.17 -23.90
N TYR A 139 -20.70 -4.88 -23.59
CA TYR A 139 -19.79 -3.96 -24.27
C TYR A 139 -18.34 -4.47 -24.23
N LEU A 140 -17.85 -4.96 -23.08
CA LEU A 140 -16.50 -5.51 -22.98
C LEU A 140 -16.33 -6.75 -23.86
N HIS A 141 -17.28 -7.68 -23.82
CA HIS A 141 -17.21 -8.93 -24.58
C HIS A 141 -17.28 -8.68 -26.10
N ASP A 142 -18.07 -7.70 -26.55
CA ASP A 142 -18.14 -7.27 -27.95
C ASP A 142 -16.81 -6.67 -28.44
N HIS A 143 -16.03 -6.05 -27.54
CA HIS A 143 -14.66 -5.59 -27.81
C HIS A 143 -13.60 -6.69 -27.64
N GLY A 144 -14.04 -7.92 -27.39
CA GLY A 144 -13.17 -9.08 -27.17
C GLY A 144 -12.39 -9.01 -25.86
N ILE A 145 -12.88 -8.30 -24.84
CA ILE A 145 -12.26 -8.15 -23.53
C ILE A 145 -13.05 -8.98 -22.50
N VAL A 146 -12.35 -9.79 -21.71
CA VAL A 146 -12.91 -10.53 -20.58
C VAL A 146 -12.43 -9.90 -19.28
N HIS A 147 -13.33 -9.61 -18.33
CA HIS A 147 -13.00 -8.88 -17.10
C HIS A 147 -12.25 -9.76 -16.08
N ARG A 148 -12.71 -11.01 -15.87
CA ARG A 148 -12.08 -12.04 -15.01
C ARG A 148 -12.12 -11.76 -13.49
N ASP A 149 -12.86 -10.75 -13.06
CA ASP A 149 -13.00 -10.39 -11.62
C ASP A 149 -14.30 -9.63 -11.34
N VAL A 150 -15.41 -10.10 -11.90
CA VAL A 150 -16.73 -9.51 -11.66
C VAL A 150 -17.20 -9.86 -10.24
N LYS A 151 -17.37 -8.87 -9.38
CA LYS A 151 -17.84 -9.02 -7.99
C LYS A 151 -18.38 -7.70 -7.46
N PRO A 152 -19.23 -7.68 -6.40
CA PRO A 152 -19.77 -6.43 -5.85
C PRO A 152 -18.71 -5.43 -5.37
N ALA A 153 -17.53 -5.87 -4.94
CA ALA A 153 -16.44 -4.97 -4.56
C ALA A 153 -15.87 -4.15 -5.74
N ASN A 154 -16.05 -4.65 -6.97
CA ASN A 154 -15.61 -4.03 -8.22
C ASN A 154 -16.75 -3.31 -8.96
N VAL A 155 -17.94 -3.18 -8.34
CA VAL A 155 -19.07 -2.40 -8.89
C VAL A 155 -19.21 -1.13 -8.06
N LEU A 156 -18.85 0.02 -8.63
CA LEU A 156 -19.00 1.33 -8.00
C LEU A 156 -20.40 1.90 -8.28
N LEU A 157 -20.93 2.68 -7.34
CA LEU A 157 -22.25 3.29 -7.43
C LEU A 157 -22.13 4.81 -7.43
N ASP A 158 -22.78 5.47 -8.39
CA ASP A 158 -22.89 6.93 -8.39
C ASP A 158 -23.97 7.43 -7.41
N ARG A 159 -24.23 8.74 -7.41
CA ARG A 159 -25.28 9.36 -6.57
C ARG A 159 -26.70 8.87 -6.89
N SER A 160 -26.93 8.39 -8.11
CA SER A 160 -28.21 7.81 -8.54
C SER A 160 -28.30 6.31 -8.28
N LEU A 161 -27.28 5.72 -7.66
CA LEU A 161 -27.10 4.27 -7.47
C LEU A 161 -26.95 3.50 -8.78
N SER A 162 -26.53 4.17 -9.86
CA SER A 162 -26.22 3.49 -11.13
C SER A 162 -24.85 2.82 -11.05
N PRO A 163 -24.70 1.58 -11.55
CA PRO A 163 -23.48 0.81 -11.42
C PRO A 163 -22.42 1.18 -12.47
N HIS A 164 -21.17 1.19 -12.03
CA HIS A 164 -19.97 1.41 -12.83
C HIS A 164 -18.96 0.31 -12.53
N LEU A 165 -18.73 -0.58 -13.50
CA LEU A 165 -17.76 -1.67 -13.36
C LEU A 165 -16.34 -1.12 -13.32
N ALA A 166 -15.57 -1.52 -12.32
CA ALA A 166 -14.23 -1.04 -12.02
C ALA A 166 -13.23 -2.18 -11.88
N ASP A 167 -11.95 -1.81 -11.81
CA ASP A 167 -10.79 -2.69 -11.63
C ASP A 167 -10.49 -3.65 -12.78
N PHE A 168 -9.71 -3.17 -13.75
CA PHE A 168 -9.34 -3.91 -14.95
C PHE A 168 -7.97 -4.61 -14.84
N GLY A 169 -7.42 -4.73 -13.63
CA GLY A 169 -6.08 -5.30 -13.40
C GLY A 169 -5.92 -6.74 -13.87
N LEU A 170 -7.01 -7.52 -13.89
CA LEU A 170 -7.04 -8.91 -14.37
C LEU A 170 -7.60 -9.08 -15.79
N ALA A 171 -8.11 -8.00 -16.40
CA ALA A 171 -8.76 -8.06 -17.70
C ALA A 171 -7.81 -8.49 -18.82
N GLU A 172 -8.33 -9.18 -19.84
CA GLU A 172 -7.55 -9.72 -20.95
C GLU A 172 -8.35 -9.79 -22.25
N TYR A 173 -7.66 -9.67 -23.39
CA TYR A 173 -8.29 -9.91 -24.69
C TYR A 173 -8.52 -11.41 -24.92
N LYS A 174 -9.70 -11.77 -25.41
CA LYS A 174 -10.11 -13.16 -25.72
C LYS A 174 -9.07 -13.92 -26.54
N ASN A 175 -8.45 -13.27 -27.53
CA ASN A 175 -7.42 -13.89 -28.38
C ASN A 175 -6.09 -14.19 -27.66
N ASN A 176 -5.80 -13.48 -26.57
CA ASN A 176 -4.63 -13.71 -25.73
C ASN A 176 -4.87 -14.79 -24.67
N ILE A 177 -6.14 -15.15 -24.44
CA ILE A 177 -6.52 -16.30 -23.61
C ILE A 177 -6.24 -17.57 -24.44
N ARG A 178 -4.96 -17.90 -24.62
CA ARG A 178 -4.54 -19.14 -25.31
C ARG A 178 -4.91 -20.35 -24.46
N GLY A 179 -5.29 -21.45 -25.11
CA GLY A 179 -5.39 -22.75 -24.46
C GLY A 179 -4.10 -23.05 -23.71
N VAL A 180 -4.20 -23.31 -22.40
CA VAL A 180 -3.05 -23.55 -21.55
C VAL A 180 -2.44 -24.90 -21.93
N SER A 181 -1.32 -24.91 -22.65
CA SER A 181 -0.40 -26.04 -22.60
C SER A 181 0.38 -25.96 -21.29
N VAL A 182 0.76 -27.11 -20.74
CA VAL A 182 1.52 -27.25 -19.48
C VAL A 182 2.78 -26.37 -19.44
N GLU A 183 3.33 -26.01 -20.61
CA GLU A 183 4.53 -25.20 -20.79
C GLU A 183 4.29 -23.67 -20.69
N ASN A 184 3.09 -23.17 -21.01
CA ASN A 184 2.76 -21.73 -21.00
C ASN A 184 2.32 -21.19 -19.62
N TRP A 185 2.46 -21.99 -18.57
CA TRP A 185 1.99 -21.75 -17.19
C TRP A 185 2.62 -20.52 -16.47
N ARG A 186 3.59 -19.82 -17.08
CA ARG A 186 4.42 -18.82 -16.38
C ARG A 186 3.87 -17.39 -16.35
N SER A 187 2.78 -17.07 -17.05
CA SER A 187 2.34 -15.67 -17.22
C SER A 187 0.80 -15.49 -17.15
N SER A 188 0.22 -15.20 -15.97
CA SER A 188 -0.76 -14.10 -15.79
C SER A 188 -1.42 -14.05 -14.39
N GLY A 189 -1.19 -12.95 -13.66
CA GLY A 189 -2.03 -12.48 -12.54
C GLY A 189 -1.89 -13.19 -11.19
N LYS A 190 -1.87 -12.43 -10.09
CA LYS A 190 -2.09 -12.96 -8.73
C LYS A 190 -3.52 -12.58 -8.33
N PRO A 191 -4.33 -13.47 -7.73
CA PRO A 191 -5.67 -13.13 -7.27
C PRO A 191 -5.61 -12.16 -6.06
N THR A 192 -6.66 -11.36 -5.87
CA THR A 192 -6.79 -10.36 -4.78
C THR A 192 -7.08 -10.97 -3.40
N GLY A 193 -6.55 -12.15 -3.11
CA GLY A 193 -6.60 -12.85 -1.83
C GLY A 193 -5.36 -13.72 -1.73
N GLY A 194 -4.52 -13.50 -0.71
CA GLY A 194 -3.14 -13.96 -0.65
C GLY A 194 -2.91 -15.43 -1.02
N PHE A 195 -1.74 -15.67 -1.63
CA PHE A 195 -1.09 -16.94 -2.02
C PHE A 195 -1.23 -17.44 -3.46
N HIS A 196 -0.12 -18.06 -3.89
CA HIS A 196 0.36 -18.23 -5.26
C HIS A 196 -0.24 -19.43 -6.00
N LYS A 197 -0.99 -19.20 -7.09
CA LYS A 197 -0.96 -20.05 -8.30
C LYS A 197 -1.13 -19.16 -9.54
N LYS A 198 -0.11 -19.12 -10.41
CA LYS A 198 0.08 -18.18 -11.55
C LYS A 198 -0.99 -18.19 -12.67
N ASN A 199 -2.12 -18.88 -12.49
CA ASN A 199 -3.24 -18.95 -13.44
C ASN A 199 -4.64 -18.85 -12.77
N MET A 200 -4.72 -18.73 -11.43
CA MET A 200 -6.00 -18.56 -10.73
C MET A 200 -6.27 -17.06 -10.57
N VAL A 201 -7.34 -16.56 -11.17
CA VAL A 201 -7.70 -15.13 -11.17
C VAL A 201 -9.11 -14.93 -10.68
N GLY A 202 -9.33 -13.82 -9.97
CA GLY A 202 -10.61 -13.46 -9.35
C GLY A 202 -10.63 -13.70 -7.84
N THR A 203 -11.79 -13.48 -7.23
CA THR A 203 -12.05 -13.83 -5.82
C THR A 203 -12.77 -15.18 -5.74
N LEU A 204 -12.26 -16.12 -4.91
CA LEU A 204 -12.63 -17.55 -4.89
C LEU A 204 -14.15 -17.80 -4.92
N ILE A 205 -14.91 -17.11 -4.07
CA ILE A 205 -16.37 -17.27 -3.95
C ILE A 205 -17.18 -16.79 -5.17
N TYR A 206 -16.54 -16.15 -6.16
CA TYR A 206 -17.17 -15.75 -7.43
C TYR A 206 -16.60 -16.51 -8.63
N MET A 207 -15.61 -17.39 -8.44
CA MET A 207 -14.95 -18.10 -9.54
C MET A 207 -15.84 -19.21 -10.11
N ALA A 208 -15.86 -19.32 -11.44
CA ALA A 208 -16.56 -20.41 -12.12
C ALA A 208 -15.82 -21.76 -11.95
N PRO A 209 -16.53 -22.90 -11.99
CA PRO A 209 -15.93 -24.23 -11.81
C PRO A 209 -14.75 -24.51 -12.75
N GLU A 210 -14.82 -24.10 -14.01
CA GLU A 210 -13.74 -24.29 -14.98
C GLU A 210 -12.49 -23.48 -14.64
N ILE A 211 -12.64 -22.31 -14.00
CA ILE A 211 -11.51 -21.50 -13.50
C ILE A 211 -10.85 -22.23 -12.32
N LEU A 212 -11.67 -22.78 -11.43
CA LEU A 212 -11.21 -23.56 -10.28
C LEU A 212 -10.51 -24.88 -10.69
N ARG A 213 -11.01 -25.53 -11.76
CA ARG A 213 -10.37 -26.70 -12.40
C ARG A 213 -9.12 -26.34 -13.20
N LYS A 214 -8.84 -25.05 -13.43
CA LYS A 214 -7.74 -24.53 -14.26
C LYS A 214 -7.87 -24.94 -15.73
N GLU A 215 -9.10 -24.98 -16.21
CA GLU A 215 -9.43 -25.24 -17.61
C GLU A 215 -9.36 -23.94 -18.43
N ILE A 216 -9.78 -23.99 -19.70
CA ILE A 216 -9.73 -22.84 -20.60
C ILE A 216 -10.71 -21.77 -20.14
N HIS A 217 -10.20 -20.57 -19.88
CA HIS A 217 -11.02 -19.42 -19.54
C HIS A 217 -11.74 -18.92 -20.79
N THR A 218 -13.00 -18.54 -20.65
CA THR A 218 -13.77 -17.89 -21.71
C THR A 218 -14.54 -16.73 -21.10
N GLU A 219 -15.17 -15.91 -21.93
CA GLU A 219 -16.08 -14.86 -21.47
C GLU A 219 -17.22 -15.39 -20.58
N LYS A 220 -17.52 -16.69 -20.63
CA LYS A 220 -18.54 -17.37 -19.80
C LYS A 220 -18.17 -17.43 -18.32
N SER A 221 -16.91 -17.20 -17.94
CA SER A 221 -16.55 -17.06 -16.53
C SER A 221 -17.11 -15.76 -15.94
N ASP A 222 -17.13 -14.67 -16.70
CA ASP A 222 -17.74 -13.41 -16.25
C ASP A 222 -19.26 -13.56 -16.06
N VAL A 223 -19.91 -14.39 -16.90
CA VAL A 223 -21.34 -14.70 -16.79
C VAL A 223 -21.66 -15.43 -15.48
N TYR A 224 -20.80 -16.39 -15.10
CA TYR A 224 -20.92 -17.08 -13.80
C TYR A 224 -20.77 -16.10 -12.63
N SER A 225 -19.69 -15.32 -12.63
CA SER A 225 -19.41 -14.35 -11.56
C SER A 225 -20.49 -13.26 -11.47
N PHE A 226 -21.07 -12.86 -12.60
CA PHE A 226 -22.25 -12.01 -12.66
C PHE A 226 -23.45 -12.66 -11.97
N GLY A 227 -23.78 -13.92 -12.27
CA GLY A 227 -24.87 -14.66 -11.61
C GLY A 227 -24.73 -14.70 -10.09
N ILE A 228 -23.53 -15.00 -9.58
CA ILE A 228 -23.22 -14.99 -8.14
C ILE A 228 -23.43 -13.58 -7.55
N SER A 229 -22.94 -12.54 -8.24
CA SER A 229 -23.05 -11.15 -7.78
C SER A 229 -24.50 -10.65 -7.72
N ILE A 230 -25.35 -11.05 -8.68
CA ILE A 230 -26.78 -10.71 -8.68
C ILE A 230 -27.53 -11.47 -7.58
N ASN A 231 -27.15 -12.73 -7.30
CA ASN A 231 -27.71 -13.47 -6.17
C ASN A 231 -27.43 -12.76 -4.85
N GLU A 232 -26.17 -12.36 -4.61
CA GLU A 232 -25.77 -11.59 -3.43
C GLU A 232 -26.48 -10.22 -3.34
N LEU A 233 -26.71 -9.56 -4.48
CA LEU A 233 -27.49 -8.33 -4.55
C LEU A 233 -28.96 -8.52 -4.12
N LEU A 234 -29.55 -9.68 -4.42
CA LEU A 234 -30.92 -10.01 -4.03
C LEU A 234 -31.05 -10.46 -2.58
N THR A 235 -30.10 -11.25 -2.10
CA THR A 235 -30.14 -11.82 -0.74
C THR A 235 -29.58 -10.87 0.31
N GLY A 236 -28.65 -9.98 -0.08
CA GLY A 236 -27.82 -9.24 0.87
C GLY A 236 -26.84 -10.15 1.63
N VAL A 237 -26.70 -11.42 1.24
CA VAL A 237 -25.90 -12.43 1.93
C VAL A 237 -24.65 -12.74 1.13
N VAL A 238 -23.50 -12.71 1.80
CA VAL A 238 -22.20 -13.12 1.19
C VAL A 238 -22.32 -14.56 0.67
N PRO A 239 -21.92 -14.85 -0.58
CA PRO A 239 -22.05 -16.17 -1.19
C PRO A 239 -21.51 -17.30 -0.29
N TYR A 240 -22.28 -18.39 -0.19
CA TYR A 240 -21.95 -19.60 0.57
C TYR A 240 -21.92 -19.46 2.10
N THR A 241 -22.47 -18.37 2.67
CA THR A 241 -22.60 -18.19 4.14
C THR A 241 -24.00 -18.53 4.70
N ASP A 242 -24.96 -18.76 3.81
CA ASP A 242 -26.36 -19.15 4.02
C ASP A 242 -26.58 -20.58 4.57
N LEU A 243 -25.55 -21.42 4.61
CA LEU A 243 -25.62 -22.79 5.13
C LEU A 243 -25.69 -22.90 6.67
N ARG A 244 -25.82 -21.77 7.39
CA ARG A 244 -26.05 -21.76 8.84
C ARG A 244 -27.27 -20.91 9.21
N ALA A 245 -28.39 -21.58 9.43
CA ALA A 245 -29.31 -21.14 10.46
C ALA A 245 -28.56 -21.22 11.81
N GLU A 246 -28.58 -20.13 12.59
CA GLU A 246 -28.13 -20.03 14.00
C GLU A 246 -26.61 -19.88 14.25
N ALA A 247 -26.13 -18.62 14.35
CA ALA A 247 -25.29 -18.11 15.45
C ALA A 247 -24.88 -16.64 15.23
N GLN A 248 -24.66 -15.95 16.34
CA GLN A 248 -24.58 -14.49 16.52
C GLN A 248 -23.31 -13.82 15.96
N ALA A 249 -23.52 -12.62 15.43
CA ALA A 249 -22.74 -11.38 15.55
C ALA A 249 -21.19 -11.43 15.70
N HIS A 250 -20.55 -10.72 14.77
CA HIS A 250 -19.22 -10.08 14.86
C HIS A 250 -17.97 -10.97 14.78
N THR A 251 -17.68 -11.49 13.59
CA THR A 251 -16.43 -11.21 12.84
C THR A 251 -16.51 -11.92 11.49
N VAL A 252 -16.58 -11.13 10.42
CA VAL A 252 -16.47 -11.62 9.04
C VAL A 252 -15.04 -12.11 8.85
N LEU A 253 -14.78 -13.42 9.06
CA LEU A 253 -13.64 -14.18 8.49
C LEU A 253 -13.55 -15.66 8.92
N GLU A 254 -14.50 -16.25 9.64
CA GLU A 254 -14.47 -17.70 9.95
C GLU A 254 -15.51 -18.48 9.14
N MET A 255 -15.23 -18.67 7.85
CA MET A 255 -15.88 -19.72 7.06
C MET A 255 -15.23 -21.07 7.37
N ASN A 256 -16.02 -22.06 7.79
CA ASN A 256 -15.55 -23.43 8.05
C ASN A 256 -15.27 -24.28 6.79
N TYR A 257 -15.20 -23.66 5.60
CA TYR A 257 -14.58 -24.28 4.43
C TYR A 257 -13.17 -23.73 4.28
N THR A 258 -12.17 -24.61 4.31
CA THR A 258 -10.87 -24.29 3.71
C THR A 258 -11.07 -24.00 2.22
N GLU A 259 -10.20 -23.20 1.62
CA GLU A 259 -10.28 -22.90 0.17
C GLU A 259 -10.36 -24.17 -0.69
N GLN A 260 -9.67 -25.23 -0.26
CA GLN A 260 -9.67 -26.54 -0.90
C GLN A 260 -11.03 -27.23 -0.81
N GLN A 261 -11.69 -27.16 0.34
CA GLN A 261 -13.02 -27.75 0.52
C GLN A 261 -14.08 -26.96 -0.26
N LEU A 262 -14.05 -25.63 -0.26
CA LEU A 262 -14.98 -24.84 -1.06
C LEU A 262 -14.77 -25.09 -2.56
N THR A 263 -13.50 -25.12 -3.00
CA THR A 263 -13.15 -25.47 -4.38
C THR A 263 -13.70 -26.83 -4.76
N ALA A 264 -13.49 -27.85 -3.91
CA ALA A 264 -14.00 -29.19 -4.13
C ALA A 264 -15.54 -29.23 -4.15
N ALA A 265 -16.21 -28.53 -3.26
CA ALA A 265 -17.68 -28.51 -3.21
C ALA A 265 -18.28 -27.82 -4.45
N VAL A 266 -17.71 -26.71 -4.91
CA VAL A 266 -18.20 -26.02 -6.13
C VAL A 266 -17.93 -26.85 -7.39
N VAL A 267 -16.77 -27.50 -7.47
CA VAL A 267 -16.33 -28.25 -8.65
C VAL A 267 -16.91 -29.66 -8.72
N SER A 268 -16.94 -30.39 -7.61
CA SER A 268 -17.31 -31.82 -7.55
C SER A 268 -18.75 -32.03 -7.11
N ASP A 269 -19.23 -31.23 -6.14
CA ASP A 269 -20.58 -31.37 -5.57
C ASP A 269 -21.58 -30.38 -6.20
N ASN A 270 -21.13 -29.62 -7.18
CA ASN A 270 -21.89 -28.57 -7.86
C ASN A 270 -22.54 -27.55 -6.89
N LEU A 271 -21.86 -27.25 -5.77
CA LEU A 271 -22.35 -26.33 -4.76
C LEU A 271 -22.61 -24.94 -5.37
N ARG A 272 -23.77 -24.36 -5.05
CA ARG A 272 -24.17 -22.99 -5.39
C ARG A 272 -24.74 -22.28 -4.16
N PRO A 273 -24.67 -20.94 -4.10
CA PRO A 273 -25.38 -20.18 -3.07
C PRO A 273 -26.89 -20.49 -3.10
N ALA A 274 -27.54 -20.37 -1.94
CA ALA A 274 -28.98 -20.42 -1.83
C ALA A 274 -29.60 -19.26 -2.62
N LEU A 275 -30.68 -19.59 -3.33
CA LEU A 275 -31.48 -18.59 -4.01
C LEU A 275 -32.33 -17.81 -2.99
N PRO A 276 -32.67 -16.56 -3.30
CA PRO A 276 -33.58 -15.76 -2.48
C PRO A 276 -34.90 -16.49 -2.19
N GLY A 277 -35.36 -16.43 -0.94
CA GLY A 277 -36.67 -16.92 -0.56
C GLY A 277 -37.81 -16.07 -1.12
N PRO A 278 -39.08 -16.52 -0.99
CA PRO A 278 -40.26 -15.80 -1.47
C PRO A 278 -40.37 -14.35 -0.97
N GLU A 279 -39.85 -14.07 0.23
CA GLU A 279 -39.81 -12.76 0.88
C GLU A 279 -38.98 -11.70 0.13
N SER A 280 -38.07 -12.11 -0.77
CA SER A 280 -37.22 -11.20 -1.55
C SER A 280 -37.97 -10.42 -2.64
N GLY A 281 -39.20 -10.85 -3.00
CA GLY A 281 -39.95 -10.28 -4.12
C GLY A 281 -39.32 -10.52 -5.50
N ALA A 282 -38.31 -11.40 -5.58
CA ALA A 282 -37.64 -11.76 -6.83
C ALA A 282 -38.58 -12.55 -7.75
N SER A 283 -38.67 -12.15 -9.02
CA SER A 283 -39.47 -12.87 -10.02
C SER A 283 -38.86 -14.23 -10.38
N ALA A 284 -39.69 -15.21 -10.76
CA ALA A 284 -39.18 -16.51 -11.24
C ALA A 284 -38.20 -16.36 -12.42
N SER A 285 -38.40 -15.33 -13.26
CA SER A 285 -37.51 -15.03 -14.39
C SER A 285 -36.10 -14.66 -13.96
N ILE A 286 -35.92 -13.81 -12.93
CA ILE A 286 -34.57 -13.42 -12.46
C ILE A 286 -33.86 -14.59 -11.76
N LEU A 287 -34.60 -15.42 -11.02
CA LEU A 287 -34.04 -16.62 -10.39
C LEU A 287 -33.56 -17.64 -11.44
N ASN A 288 -34.38 -17.89 -12.46
CA ASN A 288 -34.01 -18.76 -13.58
C ASN A 288 -32.80 -18.21 -14.36
N LEU A 289 -32.71 -16.89 -14.54
CA LEU A 289 -31.56 -16.25 -15.15
C LEU A 289 -30.28 -16.49 -14.34
N ILE A 290 -30.30 -16.24 -13.03
CA ILE A 290 -29.17 -16.53 -12.12
C ILE A 290 -28.75 -18.00 -12.25
N GLN A 291 -29.73 -18.91 -12.27
CA GLN A 291 -29.48 -20.33 -12.38
C GLN A 291 -28.77 -20.73 -13.68
N ARG A 292 -29.16 -20.13 -14.81
CA ARG A 292 -28.46 -20.37 -16.08
C ARG A 292 -27.10 -19.69 -16.13
N CYS A 293 -26.93 -18.53 -15.49
CA CYS A 293 -25.66 -17.83 -15.43
C CYS A 293 -24.58 -18.65 -14.71
N TRP A 294 -24.92 -19.37 -13.64
CA TRP A 294 -23.97 -20.16 -12.86
C TRP A 294 -23.97 -21.68 -13.17
N ASP A 295 -24.44 -22.07 -14.36
CA ASP A 295 -24.43 -23.47 -14.81
C ASP A 295 -23.02 -24.07 -14.76
N GLU A 296 -22.91 -25.35 -14.41
CA GLU A 296 -21.60 -26.02 -14.35
C GLU A 296 -20.88 -26.00 -15.70
N ASN A 297 -21.63 -26.22 -16.79
CA ASN A 297 -21.09 -26.22 -18.14
C ASN A 297 -21.13 -24.79 -18.71
N PRO A 298 -19.96 -24.19 -19.06
CA PRO A 298 -19.89 -22.84 -19.62
C PRO A 298 -20.72 -22.64 -20.89
N GLN A 299 -20.96 -23.69 -21.67
CA GLN A 299 -21.74 -23.63 -22.91
C GLN A 299 -23.24 -23.43 -22.69
N ASN A 300 -23.76 -23.85 -21.53
CA ASN A 300 -25.17 -23.68 -21.17
C ASN A 300 -25.48 -22.25 -20.67
N ARG A 301 -24.44 -21.52 -20.25
CA ARG A 301 -24.60 -20.15 -19.75
C ARG A 301 -24.97 -19.22 -20.91
N PRO A 302 -25.88 -18.26 -20.73
CA PRO A 302 -26.24 -17.30 -21.77
C PRO A 302 -25.06 -16.37 -22.11
N SER A 303 -25.08 -15.70 -23.26
CA SER A 303 -24.20 -14.55 -23.52
C SER A 303 -24.79 -13.28 -22.90
N PHE A 304 -23.99 -12.23 -22.66
CA PHE A 304 -24.57 -10.96 -22.19
C PHE A 304 -25.54 -10.34 -23.20
N SER A 305 -25.40 -10.63 -24.51
CA SER A 305 -26.41 -10.26 -25.51
C SER A 305 -27.76 -10.92 -25.24
N ASP A 306 -27.76 -12.21 -24.89
CA ASP A 306 -28.99 -12.94 -24.53
C ASP A 306 -29.58 -12.40 -23.23
N ILE A 307 -28.73 -12.18 -22.21
CA ILE A 307 -29.13 -11.63 -20.90
C ILE A 307 -29.80 -10.26 -21.05
N VAL A 308 -29.18 -9.35 -21.81
CA VAL A 308 -29.73 -7.99 -22.04
C VAL A 308 -31.05 -8.05 -22.81
N SER A 309 -31.17 -8.96 -23.79
CA SER A 309 -32.40 -9.17 -24.56
C SER A 309 -33.55 -9.69 -23.70
N GLU A 310 -33.25 -10.58 -22.75
CA GLU A 310 -34.24 -11.14 -21.82
C GLU A 310 -34.68 -10.15 -20.73
N LEU A 311 -33.75 -9.35 -20.20
CA LEU A 311 -34.06 -8.37 -19.15
C LEU A 311 -34.75 -7.10 -19.67
N GLY A 312 -34.58 -6.76 -20.95
CA GLY A 312 -35.16 -5.56 -21.58
C GLY A 312 -36.68 -5.42 -21.40
N PRO A 313 -37.48 -6.46 -21.77
CA PRO A 313 -38.93 -6.46 -21.58
C PRO A 313 -39.38 -6.34 -20.12
N ILE A 314 -38.64 -6.93 -19.18
CA ILE A 314 -38.97 -6.95 -17.73
C ILE A 314 -38.91 -5.52 -17.16
N LEU A 315 -37.93 -4.72 -17.59
CA LEU A 315 -37.79 -3.32 -17.17
C LEU A 315 -38.84 -2.41 -17.82
N GLY A 316 -39.27 -2.74 -19.05
CA GLY A 316 -40.33 -2.02 -19.77
C GLY A 316 -41.71 -2.19 -19.16
N GLN A 317 -42.08 -3.42 -18.79
CA GLN A 317 -43.40 -3.75 -18.22
C GLN A 317 -43.62 -3.14 -16.81
N ARG A 318 -42.56 -3.06 -15.99
CA ARG A 318 -42.66 -2.45 -14.64
C ARG A 318 -42.72 -0.92 -14.65
N ARG A 319 -42.09 -0.25 -15.63
CA ARG A 319 -42.20 1.22 -15.78
C ARG A 319 -43.62 1.65 -16.15
N THR A 320 -44.33 0.87 -16.95
CA THR A 320 -45.74 1.09 -17.27
C THR A 320 -46.67 0.83 -16.08
N SER A 321 -46.43 -0.22 -15.28
CA SER A 321 -47.28 -0.52 -14.12
C SER A 321 -47.12 0.47 -12.96
N VAL A 322 -45.96 1.11 -12.80
CA VAL A 322 -45.75 2.16 -11.78
C VAL A 322 -46.38 3.49 -12.21
N ALA A 323 -46.34 3.81 -13.51
CA ALA A 323 -46.98 5.01 -14.05
C ALA A 323 -48.53 4.94 -13.95
N GLU A 324 -49.13 3.76 -14.10
CA GLU A 324 -50.59 3.57 -13.97
C GLU A 324 -51.08 3.56 -12.50
N ASN A 325 -50.22 3.21 -11.54
CA ASN A 325 -50.59 3.18 -10.11
C ASN A 325 -50.42 4.52 -9.37
N LEU A 326 -49.76 5.52 -9.98
CA LEU A 326 -49.56 6.85 -9.40
C LEU A 326 -50.74 7.80 -9.59
N ASP A 327 -51.80 7.39 -10.32
CA ASP A 327 -52.95 8.25 -10.65
C ASP A 327 -54.20 8.01 -9.78
N LEU A 328 -54.12 7.13 -8.77
CA LEU A 328 -55.22 6.82 -7.85
C LEU A 328 -54.77 6.90 -6.38
N GLY A 329 -54.57 8.12 -5.87
CA GLY A 329 -54.26 8.30 -4.46
C GLY A 329 -53.93 9.72 -4.01
N LYS A 330 -54.79 10.70 -4.29
CA LYS A 330 -54.72 12.02 -3.64
C LYS A 330 -55.87 12.18 -2.65
N SER A 331 -55.53 12.18 -1.35
CA SER A 331 -56.11 13.05 -0.31
C SER A 331 -55.84 12.49 1.09
N SER A 332 -54.96 13.15 1.85
CA SER A 332 -55.35 13.79 3.12
C SER A 332 -54.17 14.55 3.72
N ASN A 333 -54.41 15.82 4.01
CA ASN A 333 -53.54 16.67 4.83
C ASN A 333 -53.60 16.20 6.29
N PHE A 334 -52.49 16.25 7.03
CA PHE A 334 -52.46 16.86 8.36
C PHE A 334 -51.02 17.23 8.77
N SER A 335 -50.96 18.33 9.52
CA SER A 335 -49.85 19.19 9.92
C SER A 335 -49.23 18.83 11.28
N GLY A 336 -47.98 19.27 11.51
CA GLY A 336 -47.33 19.41 12.82
C GLY A 336 -46.71 18.11 13.35
N ASP A 337 -45.56 18.08 14.01
CA ASP A 337 -44.89 19.11 14.80
C ASP A 337 -43.40 18.72 14.94
N GLN A 338 -42.51 19.71 14.94
CA GLN A 338 -41.08 19.53 15.21
C GLN A 338 -40.83 19.79 16.69
N THR A 339 -40.40 18.78 17.42
CA THR A 339 -39.66 18.97 18.67
C THR A 339 -38.30 18.28 18.58
N VAL A 340 -37.29 19.14 18.64
CA VAL A 340 -35.88 18.81 18.71
C VAL A 340 -35.55 18.52 20.16
N ASP A 341 -35.17 17.29 20.48
CA ASP A 341 -34.45 16.99 21.73
C ASP A 341 -33.03 16.50 21.40
N ASN A 342 -32.10 17.42 21.58
CA ASN A 342 -30.66 17.20 21.59
C ASN A 342 -30.27 16.49 22.89
N LEU A 343 -29.84 15.24 22.80
CA LEU A 343 -29.02 14.60 23.84
C LEU A 343 -27.58 14.51 23.34
N ILE A 344 -26.79 15.49 23.77
CA ILE A 344 -25.34 15.57 23.60
C ILE A 344 -24.71 14.40 24.37
N HIS A 345 -24.20 13.40 23.65
CA HIS A 345 -23.29 12.42 24.22
C HIS A 345 -21.86 12.95 24.08
N ASN A 346 -21.40 13.64 25.13
CA ASN A 346 -20.00 14.04 25.32
C ASN A 346 -19.14 12.78 25.54
N GLN A 347 -18.66 12.17 24.46
CA GLN A 347 -17.45 11.36 24.49
C GLN A 347 -16.28 12.26 24.09
N SER A 348 -15.44 12.59 25.07
CA SER A 348 -14.20 13.34 24.88
C SER A 348 -13.29 12.61 23.88
N TYR A 349 -13.26 13.09 22.64
CA TYR A 349 -12.25 12.72 21.66
C TYR A 349 -10.90 13.26 22.16
N GLN A 350 -10.07 12.39 22.74
CA GLN A 350 -8.70 12.75 23.12
C GLN A 350 -7.84 12.82 21.86
N GLU A 351 -7.37 14.02 21.48
CA GLU A 351 -6.38 14.19 20.42
C GLU A 351 -5.11 13.37 20.71
N LYS A 352 -4.85 12.35 19.88
CA LYS A 352 -3.59 11.61 19.87
C LYS A 352 -2.45 12.57 19.52
N ILE A 353 -1.36 12.53 20.29
CA ILE A 353 -0.16 13.36 20.05
C ILE A 353 0.47 12.93 18.72
N ASN A 354 0.79 13.90 17.86
CA ASN A 354 1.56 13.69 16.64
C ASN A 354 3.04 13.99 16.93
N TRP A 355 3.83 12.94 17.17
CA TRP A 355 5.25 13.06 17.53
C TRP A 355 6.10 13.59 16.38
N SER A 356 5.70 13.33 15.14
CA SER A 356 6.34 13.91 13.95
C SER A 356 6.25 15.45 13.96
N THR A 357 5.07 16.01 14.24
CA THR A 357 4.88 17.46 14.31
C THR A 357 5.69 18.09 15.45
N GLN A 358 5.87 17.37 16.56
CA GLN A 358 6.63 17.89 17.69
C GLN A 358 8.14 17.93 17.42
N GLY A 359 8.68 16.90 16.75
CA GLY A 359 10.05 16.93 16.26
C GLY A 359 10.29 18.07 15.27
N GLU A 360 9.35 18.31 14.35
CA GLU A 360 9.42 19.41 13.39
C GLU A 360 9.39 20.81 14.06
N ARG A 361 8.49 21.03 15.03
CA ARG A 361 8.38 22.31 15.75
C ARG A 361 9.67 22.72 16.49
N LEU A 362 10.43 21.75 17.01
CA LEU A 362 11.70 22.03 17.68
C LEU A 362 12.75 22.56 16.70
N THR A 363 12.80 22.01 15.48
CA THR A 363 13.71 22.50 14.44
C THR A 363 13.38 23.93 13.99
N GLN A 364 12.09 24.27 13.93
CA GLN A 364 11.62 25.62 13.60
C GLN A 364 11.93 26.65 14.71
N ARG A 365 11.88 26.25 15.98
CA ARG A 365 12.25 27.11 17.13
C ARG A 365 13.77 27.31 17.27
N ALA A 366 14.57 26.37 16.77
CA ALA A 366 16.03 26.39 16.85
C ALA A 366 16.71 27.08 15.64
N SER A 367 15.95 27.55 14.64
CA SER A 367 16.50 28.16 13.42
C SER A 367 16.52 29.69 13.50
N PRO A 368 17.65 30.36 13.76
CA PRO A 368 17.84 31.73 13.30
C PRO A 368 17.96 31.70 11.77
N ALA A 369 17.46 32.73 11.09
CA ALA A 369 17.51 32.87 9.63
C ALA A 369 18.88 32.44 9.08
N VAL A 370 18.91 31.35 8.31
CA VAL A 370 20.14 30.82 7.71
C VAL A 370 20.56 31.81 6.61
N ASN A 371 21.55 32.65 6.92
CA ASN A 371 22.27 33.44 5.94
C ASN A 371 22.97 32.47 4.97
N SER A 372 22.77 32.64 3.67
CA SER A 372 23.18 31.74 2.60
C SER A 372 24.70 31.54 2.43
N ASP A 373 25.52 32.29 3.17
CA ASP A 373 26.96 32.45 2.88
C ASP A 373 27.91 31.76 3.90
N LEU A 374 27.39 30.94 4.82
CA LEU A 374 28.23 30.24 5.81
C LEU A 374 28.93 29.00 5.21
N ARG A 375 30.23 28.82 5.55
CA ARG A 375 31.08 27.69 5.15
C ARG A 375 30.62 26.36 5.77
N ILE A 376 29.58 25.75 5.22
CA ILE A 376 29.19 24.35 5.50
C ILE A 376 30.30 23.44 4.94
N TRP A 377 30.92 22.56 5.75
CA TRP A 377 31.86 21.44 5.45
C TRP A 377 32.71 21.38 4.15
N PHE A 378 32.88 22.49 3.43
CA PHE A 378 33.62 22.61 2.19
C PHE A 378 34.86 23.46 2.48
N ASP A 379 36.03 22.83 2.62
CA ASP A 379 37.30 23.55 2.63
C ASP A 379 37.81 23.78 1.20
N ALA A 380 38.45 24.93 0.99
CA ALA A 380 38.67 25.59 -0.30
C ALA A 380 39.79 25.00 -1.19
N SER A 381 39.97 23.68 -1.21
CA SER A 381 40.81 23.02 -2.22
C SER A 381 39.97 22.03 -3.02
N ASP A 382 39.65 22.45 -4.25
CA ASP A 382 38.95 21.64 -5.24
C ASP A 382 40.01 20.86 -6.01
N ASP A 383 40.48 19.75 -5.41
CA ASP A 383 41.42 18.87 -6.08
C ASP A 383 40.67 18.08 -7.15
N THR A 384 40.91 18.43 -8.42
CA THR A 384 40.30 17.85 -9.62
C THR A 384 40.46 16.33 -9.74
N LEU A 385 41.33 15.71 -8.95
CA LEU A 385 41.53 14.26 -8.87
C LEU A 385 40.62 13.54 -7.87
N THR A 386 39.84 14.27 -7.07
CA THR A 386 38.96 13.68 -6.05
C THR A 386 37.75 13.00 -6.70
N TYR A 387 37.50 11.72 -6.36
CA TYR A 387 36.31 11.01 -6.84
C TYR A 387 35.03 11.66 -6.32
N HIS A 388 34.08 11.98 -7.20
CA HIS A 388 32.78 12.53 -6.82
C HIS A 388 31.69 11.49 -7.10
N PRO A 389 31.03 10.94 -6.07
CA PRO A 389 30.01 9.92 -6.27
C PRO A 389 28.76 10.53 -6.90
N VAL A 390 28.24 9.88 -7.93
CA VAL A 390 26.94 10.23 -8.52
C VAL A 390 25.87 9.37 -7.87
N LEU A 391 25.06 9.99 -7.03
CA LEU A 391 24.10 9.27 -6.21
C LEU A 391 22.73 9.13 -6.86
N SER A 392 22.15 7.95 -6.72
CA SER A 392 20.70 7.74 -6.82
C SER A 392 20.26 6.92 -5.62
N TRP A 393 19.06 7.18 -5.09
CA TRP A 393 18.62 6.59 -3.83
C TRP A 393 17.13 6.28 -3.86
N GLY A 394 16.71 5.38 -2.98
CA GLY A 394 15.33 4.96 -2.84
C GLY A 394 15.16 4.18 -1.54
N SER A 395 13.93 4.15 -1.06
CA SER A 395 13.58 3.45 0.17
C SER A 395 12.29 2.67 -0.01
N PHE A 396 12.10 1.68 0.84
CA PHE A 396 10.85 0.96 0.98
C PHE A 396 10.66 0.55 2.43
N ALA A 397 9.42 0.64 2.90
CA ALA A 397 9.06 0.30 4.27
C ALA A 397 7.75 -0.50 4.29
N THR A 398 7.67 -1.54 5.11
CA THR A 398 6.48 -2.38 5.26
C THR A 398 6.30 -2.81 6.71
N CYS A 399 5.04 -2.89 7.14
CA CYS A 399 4.65 -3.35 8.47
C CYS A 399 4.98 -4.84 8.69
N GLY A 400 5.26 -5.59 7.62
CA GLY A 400 5.53 -7.02 7.68
C GLY A 400 4.37 -7.77 8.33
N ARG A 401 4.67 -8.56 9.36
CA ARG A 401 3.68 -9.34 10.12
C ARG A 401 3.25 -8.68 11.44
N ARG A 402 3.78 -7.49 11.75
CA ARG A 402 3.40 -6.73 12.96
C ARG A 402 2.04 -6.06 12.79
N GLU A 403 1.39 -5.75 13.91
CA GLU A 403 0.10 -5.05 13.94
C GLU A 403 0.22 -3.55 13.64
N SER A 404 1.38 -2.96 13.92
CA SER A 404 1.67 -1.54 13.72
C SER A 404 3.03 -1.33 13.06
N MET A 405 3.15 -0.21 12.35
CA MET A 405 4.41 0.29 11.77
C MET A 405 5.05 1.26 12.76
N GLU A 406 6.09 0.80 13.46
CA GLU A 406 6.89 1.56 14.42
C GLU A 406 8.18 2.11 13.78
N ASP A 407 8.64 1.48 12.70
CA ASP A 407 9.72 1.97 11.84
C ASP A 407 9.38 3.29 11.11
N THR A 408 10.38 4.14 10.93
CA THR A 408 10.34 5.28 10.01
C THR A 408 11.72 5.62 9.45
N HIS A 409 11.79 6.54 8.50
CA HIS A 409 13.05 6.96 7.88
C HIS A 409 12.96 8.39 7.33
N PHE A 410 14.11 9.00 7.06
CA PHE A 410 14.20 10.22 6.26
C PHE A 410 15.21 10.06 5.12
N LEU A 411 14.93 10.78 4.03
CA LEU A 411 15.83 10.96 2.90
C LEU A 411 16.02 12.47 2.73
N MET A 412 17.23 12.96 2.90
CA MET A 412 17.56 14.38 2.80
C MET A 412 18.64 14.58 1.73
N PRO A 413 18.25 14.58 0.44
CA PRO A 413 19.17 14.92 -0.63
C PRO A 413 19.42 16.43 -0.66
N HIS A 414 20.66 16.82 -0.99
CA HIS A 414 21.06 18.22 -1.10
C HIS A 414 20.80 19.04 0.17
N MET A 415 21.30 18.55 1.31
CA MET A 415 21.14 19.24 2.59
C MET A 415 21.64 20.70 2.48
N CYS A 416 20.85 21.64 3.01
CA CYS A 416 21.11 23.08 2.92
C CYS A 416 21.27 23.62 1.48
N GLY A 417 20.69 22.96 0.48
CA GLY A 417 20.74 23.38 -0.93
C GLY A 417 22.11 23.21 -1.59
N LYS A 418 23.06 22.50 -0.95
CA LYS A 418 24.39 22.25 -1.49
C LYS A 418 24.43 20.96 -2.31
N LYS A 419 25.11 21.01 -3.46
CA LYS A 419 25.50 19.82 -4.22
C LYS A 419 26.51 19.03 -3.38
N ASP A 420 26.49 17.69 -3.48
CA ASP A 420 27.42 16.77 -2.81
C ASP A 420 27.30 16.64 -1.28
N LEU A 421 26.12 16.95 -0.72
CA LEU A 421 25.80 16.76 0.68
C LEU A 421 24.48 16.01 0.85
N TYR A 422 24.53 14.79 1.35
CA TYR A 422 23.38 13.88 1.45
C TYR A 422 23.29 13.27 2.84
N ALA A 423 22.08 13.16 3.38
CA ALA A 423 21.85 12.43 4.62
C ALA A 423 20.65 11.49 4.50
N PHE A 424 20.79 10.30 5.07
CA PHE A 424 19.78 9.25 5.11
C PHE A 424 19.72 8.68 6.53
N GLY A 425 18.54 8.27 6.99
CA GLY A 425 18.45 7.62 8.30
C GLY A 425 17.21 6.75 8.43
N ILE A 426 17.36 5.64 9.15
CA ILE A 426 16.30 4.70 9.52
C ILE A 426 16.20 4.70 11.05
N PHE A 427 14.98 4.66 11.54
CA PHE A 427 14.65 4.52 12.95
C PHE A 427 13.69 3.36 13.10
N ASP A 428 14.07 2.38 13.91
CA ASP A 428 13.26 1.21 14.21
C ASP A 428 12.72 1.38 15.63
N GLY A 429 11.40 1.54 15.72
CA GLY A 429 10.72 1.90 16.96
C GLY A 429 10.35 0.67 17.78
N HIS A 430 10.53 0.77 19.10
CA HIS A 430 10.06 -0.26 20.02
C HIS A 430 9.32 0.37 21.20
N ARG A 431 8.37 -0.38 21.75
CA ARG A 431 7.46 0.10 22.82
C ARG A 431 6.63 1.32 22.35
N GLY A 432 6.29 1.37 21.05
CA GLY A 432 5.59 2.45 20.38
C GLY A 432 6.46 3.23 19.38
N ALA A 433 5.83 3.76 18.33
CA ALA A 433 6.49 4.53 17.26
C ALA A 433 6.99 5.93 17.67
N ALA A 434 6.68 6.41 18.89
CA ALA A 434 6.83 7.82 19.27
C ALA A 434 8.29 8.34 19.18
N ALA A 435 9.26 7.56 19.64
CA ALA A 435 10.67 7.92 19.60
C ALA A 435 11.18 7.98 18.15
N ALA A 436 10.79 7.00 17.33
CA ALA A 436 11.17 6.92 15.93
C ALA A 436 10.57 8.08 15.11
N GLU A 437 9.26 8.35 15.25
CA GLU A 437 8.56 9.46 14.60
C GLU A 437 9.17 10.83 14.94
N PHE A 438 9.46 11.07 16.21
CA PHE A 438 10.12 12.30 16.66
C PHE A 438 11.51 12.43 16.04
N SER A 439 12.30 11.35 16.11
CA SER A 439 13.71 11.36 15.68
C SER A 439 13.87 11.56 14.18
N ALA A 440 12.98 10.99 13.36
CA ALA A 440 12.97 11.18 11.91
C ALA A 440 12.78 12.64 11.49
N ARG A 441 12.23 13.49 12.35
CA ARG A 441 12.03 14.93 12.11
C ARG A 441 13.06 15.81 12.83
N ALA A 442 13.46 15.45 14.04
CA ALA A 442 14.38 16.24 14.85
C ALA A 442 15.85 16.07 14.41
N LEU A 443 16.31 14.85 14.14
CA LEU A 443 17.71 14.56 13.85
C LEU A 443 18.23 15.33 12.61
N PRO A 444 17.50 15.37 11.48
CA PRO A 444 17.92 16.17 10.32
C PRO A 444 18.09 17.66 10.65
N GLY A 445 17.21 18.22 11.49
CA GLY A 445 17.29 19.64 11.86
C GLY A 445 18.49 19.94 12.77
N PHE A 446 18.78 19.07 13.73
CA PHE A 446 20.02 19.20 14.51
C PHE A 446 21.26 19.08 13.63
N LEU A 447 21.29 18.11 12.72
CA LEU A 447 22.40 17.92 11.79
C LEU A 447 22.64 19.16 10.91
N GLN A 448 21.57 19.78 10.40
CA GLN A 448 21.65 21.04 9.64
C GLN A 448 22.22 22.18 10.48
N SER A 449 21.75 22.35 11.73
CA SER A 449 22.21 23.42 12.64
C SER A 449 23.69 23.29 13.02
N LEU A 450 24.21 22.06 13.06
CA LEU A 450 25.60 21.75 13.43
C LEU A 450 26.57 21.78 12.23
N SER A 451 26.04 21.91 11.01
CA SER A 451 26.81 21.79 9.76
C SER A 451 27.86 22.88 9.52
N SER A 452 27.78 23.98 10.28
CA SER A 452 28.72 25.10 10.23
C SER A 452 29.67 25.19 11.43
N THR A 453 29.45 24.38 12.47
CA THR A 453 30.12 24.56 13.78
C THR A 453 30.89 23.32 14.28
N SER A 454 30.74 22.18 13.60
CA SER A 454 31.35 20.90 14.01
C SER A 454 31.88 20.14 12.79
N SER A 455 32.79 19.18 12.99
CA SER A 455 33.13 18.22 11.92
C SER A 455 31.89 17.37 11.54
N PRO A 456 31.83 16.75 10.35
CA PRO A 456 30.70 15.88 9.98
C PRO A 456 30.43 14.75 11.00
N ALA A 457 31.49 14.12 11.51
CA ALA A 457 31.38 13.08 12.54
C ALA A 457 30.87 13.64 13.87
N ASP A 458 31.43 14.76 14.34
CA ASP A 458 30.97 15.39 15.60
C ASP A 458 29.52 15.89 15.50
N ALA A 459 29.12 16.39 14.32
CA ALA A 459 27.76 16.84 14.07
C ALA A 459 26.76 15.69 14.10
N LEU A 460 27.10 14.54 13.49
CA LEU A 460 26.29 13.32 13.62
C LEU A 460 26.19 12.89 15.08
N PHE A 461 27.31 12.81 15.81
CA PHE A 461 27.31 12.41 17.22
C PHE A 461 26.40 13.32 18.06
N LYS A 462 26.59 14.63 17.96
CA LYS A 462 25.80 15.64 18.68
C LYS A 462 24.33 15.63 18.27
N ALA A 463 24.02 15.36 17.00
CA ALA A 463 22.63 15.28 16.53
C ALA A 463 21.87 14.12 17.20
N PHE A 464 22.48 12.95 17.34
CA PHE A 464 21.88 11.82 18.06
C PHE A 464 21.64 12.14 19.54
N VAL A 465 22.66 12.62 20.24
CA VAL A 465 22.56 12.97 21.68
C VAL A 465 21.55 14.09 21.93
N SER A 466 21.50 15.10 21.05
CA SER A 466 20.53 16.20 21.14
C SER A 466 19.11 15.75 20.85
N THR A 467 18.93 14.83 19.91
CA THR A 467 17.62 14.23 19.59
C THR A 467 17.08 13.46 20.79
N ASP A 468 17.90 12.64 21.44
CA ASP A 468 17.52 11.91 22.66
C ASP A 468 17.14 12.84 23.82
N ALA A 469 17.99 13.84 24.10
CA ALA A 469 17.71 14.80 25.16
C ALA A 469 16.38 15.54 24.91
N ALA A 470 16.17 16.02 23.69
CA ALA A 470 14.95 16.73 23.31
C ALA A 470 13.71 15.84 23.40
N PHE A 471 13.79 14.59 22.92
CA PHE A 471 12.68 13.64 22.99
C PHE A 471 12.27 13.36 24.43
N ARG A 472 13.24 13.09 25.32
CA ARG A 472 12.97 12.78 26.73
C ARG A 472 12.37 13.98 27.47
N THR A 473 12.84 15.20 27.19
CA THR A 473 12.23 16.42 27.75
C THR A 473 10.77 16.56 27.32
N GLU A 474 10.48 16.32 26.05
CA GLU A 474 9.11 16.39 25.53
C GLU A 474 8.20 15.29 26.10
N LEU A 475 8.72 14.07 26.22
CA LEU A 475 8.03 12.94 26.83
C LEU A 475 7.67 13.24 28.29
N GLU A 476 8.60 13.79 29.06
CA GLU A 476 8.37 14.18 30.45
C GLU A 476 7.31 15.30 30.56
N PHE A 477 7.40 16.32 29.70
CA PHE A 477 6.41 17.40 29.65
C PHE A 477 5.00 16.86 29.36
N HIS A 478 4.87 15.94 28.42
CA HIS A 478 3.59 15.30 28.09
C HIS A 478 3.03 14.43 29.21
N ARG A 479 3.88 13.68 29.91
CA ARG A 479 3.45 12.88 31.08
C ARG A 479 2.91 13.77 32.21
N LYS A 480 3.49 14.96 32.41
CA LYS A 480 3.05 15.92 33.44
C LYS A 480 1.75 16.64 33.08
N THR A 481 1.53 16.98 31.81
CA THR A 481 0.42 17.85 31.36
C THR A 481 -0.91 17.12 31.16
N LYS A 482 -0.92 15.84 30.78
CA LYS A 482 -2.17 15.13 30.42
C LYS A 482 -2.83 14.32 31.53
N GLY A 483 -2.31 14.31 32.76
CA GLY A 483 -2.94 13.64 33.92
C GLY A 483 -3.14 12.11 33.80
N VAL A 484 -2.84 11.51 32.64
CA VAL A 484 -2.90 10.06 32.40
C VAL A 484 -1.49 9.51 32.58
N ILE A 485 -1.24 8.99 33.77
CA ILE A 485 -0.06 8.19 34.05
C ILE A 485 -0.27 6.82 33.38
N LYS A 486 0.07 6.69 32.09
CA LYS A 486 0.53 5.37 31.61
C LYS A 486 1.87 5.15 32.31
N LYS A 487 1.82 4.51 33.49
CA LYS A 487 2.93 4.42 34.45
C LYS A 487 4.19 3.79 33.86
N ASP A 488 4.04 3.06 32.75
CA ASP A 488 5.10 2.27 32.10
C ASP A 488 5.25 2.59 30.59
N TRP A 489 5.04 3.84 30.16
CA TRP A 489 5.18 4.20 28.74
C TRP A 489 6.50 4.89 28.42
N HIS A 490 7.53 4.10 28.09
CA HIS A 490 8.89 4.55 27.76
C HIS A 490 9.28 4.12 26.33
N PRO A 491 8.73 4.77 25.29
CA PRO A 491 9.06 4.46 23.90
C PRO A 491 10.55 4.68 23.62
N GLY A 492 11.11 3.84 22.76
CA GLY A 492 12.48 3.95 22.30
C GLY A 492 12.61 3.64 20.81
N CYS A 493 13.75 3.94 20.23
CA CYS A 493 14.08 3.50 18.87
C CYS A 493 15.57 3.28 18.67
N THR A 494 15.91 2.31 17.82
CA THR A 494 17.23 2.17 17.24
C THR A 494 17.35 3.13 16.06
N ALA A 495 18.57 3.41 15.63
CA ALA A 495 18.82 4.36 14.57
C ALA A 495 20.13 4.08 13.83
N VAL A 496 20.08 4.12 12.50
CA VAL A 496 21.28 4.18 11.66
C VAL A 496 21.15 5.38 10.72
N ALA A 497 22.19 6.20 10.64
CA ALA A 497 22.21 7.38 9.79
C ALA A 497 23.51 7.45 8.97
N ALA A 498 23.39 7.74 7.68
CA ALA A 498 24.50 7.96 6.78
C ALA A 498 24.55 9.43 6.36
N LEU A 499 25.74 10.04 6.43
CA LEU A 499 26.04 11.38 5.94
C LEU A 499 27.16 11.29 4.91
N ILE A 500 26.88 11.71 3.68
CA ILE A 500 27.86 11.77 2.60
C ILE A 500 28.23 13.24 2.40
N VAL A 501 29.51 13.56 2.60
CA VAL A 501 30.10 14.88 2.36
C VAL A 501 31.18 14.70 1.30
N ARG A 502 30.93 15.19 0.07
CA ARG A 502 31.79 14.92 -1.10
C ARG A 502 31.99 13.41 -1.30
N ASN A 503 33.21 12.92 -1.09
CA ASN A 503 33.60 11.51 -1.24
C ASN A 503 33.76 10.79 0.11
N LYS A 504 33.35 11.41 1.22
CA LYS A 504 33.42 10.79 2.55
C LYS A 504 32.03 10.37 3.00
N LEU A 505 31.89 9.10 3.37
CA LEU A 505 30.70 8.52 3.97
C LEU A 505 30.94 8.35 5.48
N PHE A 506 30.12 9.02 6.28
CA PHE A 506 30.05 8.85 7.73
C PHE A 506 28.80 8.07 8.08
N VAL A 507 28.91 6.97 8.83
CA VAL A 507 27.75 6.20 9.28
C VAL A 507 27.72 6.18 10.80
N ALA A 508 26.63 6.69 11.38
CA ALA A 508 26.35 6.64 12.80
C ALA A 508 25.35 5.50 13.09
N ASN A 509 25.69 4.59 14.00
CA ASN A 509 24.84 3.48 14.40
C ASN A 509 24.48 3.52 15.88
N LEU A 510 23.24 3.18 16.20
CA LEU A 510 22.69 3.09 17.54
C LEU A 510 21.66 1.95 17.58
N GLY A 511 21.95 0.85 18.27
CA GLY A 511 21.11 -0.36 18.24
C GLY A 511 21.50 -1.34 17.12
N ASP A 512 20.52 -2.06 16.57
CA ASP A 512 20.68 -3.22 15.67
C ASP A 512 20.16 -3.00 14.23
N CYS A 513 19.75 -1.77 13.89
CA CYS A 513 19.81 -1.34 12.50
C CYS A 513 21.24 -1.53 11.95
N ARG A 514 21.36 -1.84 10.66
CA ARG A 514 22.66 -2.10 10.03
C ARG A 514 22.82 -1.42 8.68
N ALA A 515 24.05 -0.98 8.39
CA ALA A 515 24.46 -0.47 7.09
C ALA A 515 25.64 -1.28 6.52
N ILE A 516 25.58 -1.57 5.21
CA ILE A 516 26.64 -2.23 4.46
C ILE A 516 26.95 -1.46 3.18
N ILE A 517 28.20 -1.55 2.73
CA ILE A 517 28.62 -1.07 1.41
C ILE A 517 29.01 -2.25 0.53
N CYS A 518 28.60 -2.22 -0.74
CA CYS A 518 29.10 -3.12 -1.76
C CYS A 518 30.30 -2.49 -2.45
N ARG A 519 31.47 -3.10 -2.30
CA ARG A 519 32.70 -2.70 -2.98
C ARG A 519 33.24 -3.88 -3.78
N THR A 520 33.51 -3.65 -5.07
CA THR A 520 33.95 -4.70 -6.02
C THR A 520 33.11 -5.98 -5.94
N GLY A 521 31.79 -5.82 -5.79
CA GLY A 521 30.86 -6.93 -5.67
C GLY A 521 30.84 -7.65 -4.31
N HIS A 522 31.54 -7.17 -3.28
CA HIS A 522 31.56 -7.79 -1.96
C HIS A 522 30.91 -6.90 -0.90
N ALA A 523 30.19 -7.51 0.04
CA ALA A 523 29.55 -6.80 1.14
C ALA A 523 30.58 -6.49 2.25
N PHE A 524 30.69 -5.23 2.62
CA PHE A 524 31.46 -4.78 3.78
C PHE A 524 30.51 -4.11 4.78
N CYS A 525 30.52 -4.59 6.03
CA CYS A 525 29.69 -4.04 7.09
C CYS A 525 30.27 -2.72 7.59
N LEU A 526 29.47 -1.65 7.57
CA LEU A 526 29.89 -0.33 8.06
C LEU A 526 29.51 -0.09 9.52
N THR A 527 28.64 -0.93 10.08
CA THR A 527 28.14 -0.82 11.45
C THR A 527 28.34 -2.13 12.21
N LYS A 528 28.27 -2.05 13.55
CA LYS A 528 28.19 -3.20 14.44
C LYS A 528 26.90 -3.10 15.24
N ASP A 529 26.19 -4.21 15.37
CA ASP A 529 24.94 -4.24 16.12
C ASP A 529 25.21 -4.06 17.61
N HIS A 530 24.43 -3.21 18.26
CA HIS A 530 24.57 -2.91 19.68
C HIS A 530 23.59 -3.71 20.53
N VAL A 531 23.68 -5.05 20.50
CA VAL A 531 22.79 -5.95 21.28
C VAL A 531 23.47 -6.47 22.54
N ALA A 532 22.69 -6.83 23.57
CA ALA A 532 23.22 -7.26 24.86
C ALA A 532 23.96 -8.61 24.80
N SER A 533 23.83 -9.34 23.70
CA SER A 533 24.60 -10.56 23.43
C SER A 533 26.04 -10.25 22.98
N CYS A 534 26.34 -9.02 22.54
CA CYS A 534 27.70 -8.55 22.30
C CYS A 534 28.41 -8.29 23.64
N LEU A 535 29.57 -8.93 23.84
CA LEU A 535 30.27 -8.88 25.13
C LEU A 535 30.64 -7.45 25.54
N ASP A 536 31.22 -6.67 24.63
CA ASP A 536 31.67 -5.30 24.90
C ASP A 536 30.50 -4.38 25.29
N GLU A 537 29.37 -4.50 24.59
CA GLU A 537 28.16 -3.73 24.91
C GLU A 537 27.55 -4.17 26.24
N ARG A 538 27.52 -5.47 26.52
CA ARG A 538 27.05 -6.01 27.79
C ARG A 538 27.87 -5.50 28.96
N GLU A 539 29.20 -5.51 28.84
CA GLU A 539 30.11 -4.99 29.85
C GLU A 539 29.96 -3.47 30.01
N ARG A 540 29.75 -2.73 28.92
CA ARG A 540 29.46 -1.29 28.96
C ARG A 540 28.19 -1.00 29.76
N VAL A 541 27.10 -1.72 29.48
CA VAL A 541 25.82 -1.58 30.21
C VAL A 541 26.01 -1.85 31.71
N VAL A 542 26.72 -2.92 32.08
CA VAL A 542 27.01 -3.25 33.49
C VAL A 542 27.86 -2.17 34.16
N ARG A 543 28.89 -1.65 33.47
CA ARG A 543 29.74 -0.55 33.97
C ARG A 543 28.94 0.74 34.19
N ALA A 544 27.94 0.98 33.35
CA ALA A 544 26.97 2.06 33.50
C ALA A 544 25.88 1.78 34.57
N ARG A 545 26.07 0.76 35.42
CA ARG A 545 25.14 0.30 36.47
C ARG A 545 23.80 -0.23 35.94
N GLY A 546 23.71 -0.55 34.65
CA GLY A 546 22.59 -1.28 34.08
C GLY A 546 22.60 -2.76 34.49
N GLN A 547 21.42 -3.37 34.49
CA GLN A 547 21.28 -4.80 34.72
C GLN A 547 21.11 -5.51 33.39
N VAL A 548 21.77 -6.65 33.22
CA VAL A 548 21.58 -7.56 32.09
C VAL A 548 21.20 -8.94 32.60
N LYS A 549 20.21 -9.57 31.98
CA LYS A 549 19.75 -10.91 32.36
C LYS A 549 19.55 -11.76 31.11
N TRP A 550 19.88 -13.04 31.21
CA TRP A 550 19.52 -14.02 30.19
C TRP A 550 18.02 -14.29 30.26
N GLN A 551 17.30 -14.05 29.17
CA GLN A 551 15.84 -14.14 29.08
C GLN A 551 15.42 -14.48 27.65
N VAL A 552 14.64 -15.55 27.47
CA VAL A 552 14.12 -15.98 26.16
C VAL A 552 15.25 -16.07 25.13
N ASP A 553 16.18 -16.99 25.39
CA ASP A 553 17.30 -17.38 24.51
C ASP A 553 18.30 -16.27 24.13
N THR A 554 18.24 -15.09 24.77
CA THR A 554 19.20 -14.00 24.54
C THR A 554 19.43 -13.16 25.80
N TRP A 555 20.46 -12.29 25.78
CA TRP A 555 20.68 -11.31 26.84
C TRP A 555 19.77 -10.11 26.66
N ARG A 556 19.20 -9.60 27.76
CA ARG A 556 18.28 -8.45 27.76
C ARG A 556 18.64 -7.45 28.86
N VAL A 557 18.44 -6.16 28.58
CA VAL A 557 18.78 -5.02 29.44
C VAL A 557 17.57 -4.58 30.27
N GLY A 558 17.81 -4.46 31.57
CA GLY A 558 16.90 -3.87 32.54
C GLY A 558 15.57 -4.64 32.72
N PRO A 559 14.64 -4.06 33.51
CA PRO A 559 13.32 -4.64 33.72
C PRO A 559 12.46 -4.67 32.44
N ALA A 560 12.73 -3.77 31.50
CA ALA A 560 12.02 -3.69 30.22
C ALA A 560 12.38 -4.82 29.23
N ALA A 561 13.35 -5.68 29.57
CA ALA A 561 13.77 -6.82 28.76
C ALA A 561 14.20 -6.42 27.32
N LEU A 562 14.90 -5.28 27.19
CA LEU A 562 15.32 -4.74 25.90
C LEU A 562 16.51 -5.51 25.33
N GLN A 563 16.49 -5.87 24.05
CA GLN A 563 17.59 -6.61 23.41
C GLN A 563 18.76 -5.70 23.03
N VAL A 564 18.46 -4.46 22.62
CA VAL A 564 19.46 -3.45 22.30
C VAL A 564 20.01 -2.76 23.54
N THR A 565 21.24 -2.28 23.43
CA THR A 565 22.01 -1.62 24.50
C THR A 565 22.21 -0.14 24.24
N ARG A 566 21.82 0.36 23.07
CA ARG A 566 21.85 1.77 22.69
C ARG A 566 20.57 2.12 21.96
N SER A 567 19.97 3.27 22.28
CA SER A 567 18.72 3.74 21.67
C SER A 567 18.48 5.22 21.95
N ILE A 568 17.64 5.86 21.14
CA ILE A 568 17.00 7.14 21.48
C ILE A 568 15.72 6.84 22.26
N GLY A 569 15.44 7.57 23.33
CA GLY A 569 14.27 7.28 24.19
C GLY A 569 14.61 6.35 25.33
N ASP A 570 13.79 5.34 25.63
CA ASP A 570 13.98 4.40 26.75
C ASP A 570 14.45 5.09 28.05
N ASP A 571 13.73 6.14 28.46
CA ASP A 571 14.15 7.00 29.56
C ASP A 571 14.26 6.26 30.90
N ASP A 572 13.59 5.12 31.05
CA ASP A 572 13.68 4.21 32.19
C ASP A 572 15.00 3.41 32.25
N LEU A 573 15.74 3.32 31.15
CA LEU A 573 16.99 2.58 31.05
C LEU A 573 18.23 3.47 30.90
N LYS A 574 18.04 4.79 30.88
CA LYS A 574 19.15 5.76 30.88
C LYS A 574 19.84 5.78 32.26
N PRO A 575 21.18 5.95 32.31
CA PRO A 575 22.09 6.16 31.19
C PRO A 575 22.65 4.86 30.58
N ALA A 576 22.28 3.69 31.10
CA ALA A 576 22.88 2.42 30.70
C ALA A 576 22.61 2.08 29.22
N VAL A 577 21.38 2.33 28.76
CA VAL A 577 21.05 2.31 27.33
C VAL A 577 21.38 3.67 26.72
N THR A 578 22.60 3.86 26.24
CA THR A 578 23.10 5.19 25.82
C THR A 578 22.51 5.65 24.48
N ALA A 579 22.47 6.96 24.24
CA ALA A 579 22.16 7.57 22.95
C ALA A 579 23.41 7.99 22.16
N GLU A 580 24.60 7.61 22.64
CA GLU A 580 25.88 7.86 21.97
C GLU A 580 26.09 6.86 20.82
N PRO A 581 26.08 7.30 19.55
CA PRO A 581 26.25 6.39 18.41
C PRO A 581 27.72 5.99 18.24
N GLU A 582 27.95 4.81 17.64
CA GLU A 582 29.24 4.48 17.05
C GLU A 582 29.31 5.08 15.64
N ILE A 583 30.41 5.76 15.30
CA ILE A 583 30.59 6.42 14.00
C ILE A 583 31.75 5.78 13.25
N THR A 584 31.50 5.41 12.00
CA THR A 584 32.52 4.98 11.04
C THR A 584 32.68 5.99 9.92
N GLU A 585 33.91 6.18 9.44
CA GLU A 585 34.26 7.02 8.30
C GLU A 585 34.83 6.15 7.18
N THR A 586 34.30 6.28 5.97
CA THR A 586 34.74 5.57 4.77
C THR A 586 35.01 6.55 3.64
N THR A 587 36.18 6.46 3.02
CA THR A 587 36.46 7.20 1.78
C THR A 587 35.90 6.41 0.60
N LEU A 588 34.98 7.04 -0.13
CA LEU A 588 34.33 6.50 -1.31
C LEU A 588 35.25 6.57 -2.52
N SER A 589 35.14 5.56 -3.37
CA SER A 589 35.91 5.35 -4.59
C SER A 589 35.01 4.84 -5.71
N MET A 590 35.53 4.77 -6.94
CA MET A 590 34.82 4.19 -8.08
C MET A 590 34.50 2.69 -7.92
N GLU A 591 35.12 2.01 -6.95
CA GLU A 591 34.86 0.61 -6.63
C GLU A 591 33.61 0.41 -5.77
N ASP A 592 33.12 1.49 -5.15
CA ASP A 592 31.92 1.48 -4.31
C ASP A 592 30.67 1.57 -5.19
N GLU A 593 29.86 0.52 -5.15
CA GLU A 593 28.73 0.37 -6.05
C GLU A 593 27.44 0.91 -5.43
N PHE A 594 27.15 0.48 -4.20
CA PHE A 594 25.95 0.89 -3.48
C PHE A 594 26.10 0.71 -1.96
N LEU A 595 25.35 1.53 -1.23
CA LEU A 595 25.11 1.46 0.22
C LEU A 595 23.70 0.91 0.44
N VAL A 596 23.56 -0.03 1.37
CA VAL A 596 22.27 -0.52 1.88
C VAL A 596 22.20 -0.29 3.38
N MET A 597 21.10 0.30 3.84
CA MET A 597 20.77 0.49 5.26
C MET A 597 19.41 -0.16 5.51
N ALA A 598 19.24 -0.88 6.61
CA ALA A 598 17.93 -1.43 6.98
C ALA A 598 17.75 -1.66 8.48
N SER A 599 16.49 -1.79 8.92
CA SER A 599 16.11 -2.31 10.25
C SER A 599 16.39 -3.81 10.38
N ASP A 600 16.35 -4.33 11.60
CA ASP A 600 16.63 -5.73 11.93
C ASP A 600 15.69 -6.70 11.18
N GLY A 601 14.47 -6.26 10.87
CA GLY A 601 13.49 -7.03 10.09
C GLY A 601 13.99 -7.49 8.72
N LEU A 602 15.01 -6.85 8.13
CA LEU A 602 15.76 -7.40 6.99
C LEU A 602 16.86 -8.38 7.46
N TRP A 603 17.71 -7.92 8.37
CA TRP A 603 18.97 -8.57 8.74
C TRP A 603 18.81 -9.88 9.50
N ASP A 604 17.67 -10.09 10.15
CA ASP A 604 17.31 -11.31 10.85
C ASP A 604 17.17 -12.51 9.91
N VAL A 605 16.83 -12.27 8.64
CA VAL A 605 16.49 -13.34 7.68
C VAL A 605 17.25 -13.25 6.35
N VAL A 606 17.99 -12.15 6.12
CA VAL A 606 18.84 -11.96 4.93
C VAL A 606 20.24 -11.55 5.35
N SER A 607 21.25 -12.34 4.97
CA SER A 607 22.65 -12.04 5.26
C SER A 607 23.24 -10.95 4.36
N ASN A 608 24.34 -10.33 4.79
CA ASN A 608 25.03 -9.27 4.03
C ASN A 608 25.41 -9.71 2.60
N ALA A 609 25.88 -10.96 2.45
CA ALA A 609 26.26 -11.50 1.15
C ALA A 609 25.04 -11.75 0.24
N GLU A 610 23.93 -12.20 0.81
CA GLU A 610 22.67 -12.39 0.06
C GLU A 610 22.08 -11.07 -0.40
N VAL A 611 22.16 -10.00 0.40
CA VAL A 611 21.77 -8.66 -0.04
C VAL A 611 22.51 -8.27 -1.32
N VAL A 612 23.83 -8.49 -1.38
CA VAL A 612 24.61 -8.21 -2.60
C VAL A 612 24.19 -9.10 -3.77
N SER A 613 23.92 -10.39 -3.53
CA SER A 613 23.41 -11.30 -4.57
C SER A 613 22.06 -10.83 -5.13
N ILE A 614 21.11 -10.51 -4.26
CA ILE A 614 19.78 -10.02 -4.64
C ILE A 614 19.91 -8.69 -5.41
N MET A 615 20.75 -7.79 -4.93
CA MET A 615 21.01 -6.51 -5.58
C MET A 615 21.57 -6.66 -7.00
N ARG A 616 22.41 -7.67 -7.25
CA ARG A 616 22.95 -7.96 -8.59
C ARG A 616 21.88 -8.42 -9.57
N ASP A 617 20.94 -9.25 -9.11
CA ASP A 617 19.86 -9.79 -9.95
C ASP A 617 18.64 -8.85 -10.07
N THR A 618 18.67 -7.71 -9.39
CA THR A 618 17.58 -6.73 -9.40
C THR A 618 17.86 -5.60 -10.40
N VAL A 619 16.78 -5.10 -11.01
CA VAL A 619 16.82 -3.86 -11.81
C VAL A 619 17.51 -2.77 -11.00
N LYS A 620 18.46 -2.07 -11.63
CA LYS A 620 19.30 -1.05 -11.00
C LYS A 620 18.54 0.28 -10.79
N GLU A 621 17.42 0.20 -10.10
CA GLU A 621 16.59 1.32 -9.64
C GLU A 621 16.48 1.20 -8.12
N PRO A 622 16.96 2.20 -7.35
CA PRO A 622 17.20 2.01 -5.92
C PRO A 622 15.93 1.77 -5.08
N ALA A 623 14.77 2.33 -5.43
CA ALA A 623 13.53 2.05 -4.70
C ALA A 623 13.03 0.62 -4.95
N MET A 624 13.17 0.11 -6.17
CA MET A 624 12.87 -1.28 -6.53
C MET A 624 13.80 -2.26 -5.83
N CYS A 625 15.09 -1.93 -5.74
CA CYS A 625 16.07 -2.67 -4.93
C CYS A 625 15.67 -2.73 -3.46
N ALA A 626 15.36 -1.59 -2.83
CA ALA A 626 14.91 -1.53 -1.44
C ALA A 626 13.66 -2.39 -1.21
N LYS A 627 12.69 -2.32 -2.13
CA LYS A 627 11.46 -3.10 -2.08
C LYS A 627 11.70 -4.60 -2.25
N ARG A 628 12.59 -5.00 -3.18
CA ARG A 628 12.94 -6.40 -3.40
C ARG A 628 13.56 -7.02 -2.14
N LEU A 629 14.47 -6.31 -1.48
CA LEU A 629 15.09 -6.74 -0.23
C LEU A 629 14.06 -6.90 0.89
N ALA A 630 13.20 -5.89 1.10
CA ALA A 630 12.17 -5.97 2.13
C ALA A 630 11.14 -7.09 1.87
N THR A 631 10.79 -7.31 0.59
CA THR A 631 9.86 -8.39 0.20
C THR A 631 10.50 -9.76 0.41
N GLU A 632 11.78 -9.93 0.05
CA GLU A 632 12.52 -11.16 0.32
C GLU A 632 12.53 -11.50 1.82
N ALA A 633 12.78 -10.51 2.68
CA ALA A 633 12.74 -10.71 4.12
C ALA A 633 11.34 -11.14 4.62
N ALA A 634 10.27 -10.51 4.12
CA ALA A 634 8.91 -10.91 4.45
C ALA A 634 8.57 -12.34 3.98
N GLU A 635 9.02 -12.72 2.78
CA GLU A 635 8.84 -14.07 2.21
C GLU A 635 9.60 -15.14 3.02
N ARG A 636 10.78 -14.80 3.53
CA ARG A 636 11.57 -15.64 4.44
C ARG A 636 11.04 -15.71 5.86
N GLY A 637 9.93 -15.02 6.12
CA GLY A 637 9.22 -15.11 7.39
C GLY A 637 9.73 -14.16 8.46
N SER A 638 10.33 -13.03 8.07
CA SER A 638 10.58 -11.92 9.00
C SER A 638 9.31 -11.61 9.79
N LYS A 639 9.49 -11.43 11.10
CA LYS A 639 8.41 -11.18 12.06
C LYS A 639 8.32 -9.71 12.47
N ASP A 640 9.13 -8.85 11.86
CA ASP A 640 9.24 -7.45 12.24
C ASP A 640 8.71 -6.47 11.19
N ASN A 641 8.70 -5.18 11.54
CA ASN A 641 8.70 -4.10 10.58
C ASN A 641 9.98 -4.15 9.75
N ILE A 642 9.90 -3.74 8.49
CA ILE A 642 11.05 -3.82 7.58
C ILE A 642 11.16 -2.51 6.83
N THR A 643 12.25 -1.80 7.07
CA THR A 643 12.59 -0.55 6.38
C THR A 643 13.97 -0.68 5.76
N VAL A 644 14.07 -0.38 4.46
CA VAL A 644 15.31 -0.50 3.68
C VAL A 644 15.54 0.79 2.90
N ILE A 645 16.76 1.30 2.93
CA ILE A 645 17.26 2.38 2.07
C ILE A 645 18.39 1.81 1.22
N VAL A 646 18.35 2.08 -0.08
CA VAL A 646 19.41 1.76 -1.04
C VAL A 646 19.91 3.05 -1.68
N VAL A 647 21.23 3.21 -1.75
CA VAL A 647 21.90 4.34 -2.39
C VAL A 647 22.96 3.80 -3.35
N PHE A 648 22.78 3.98 -4.65
CA PHE A 648 23.85 3.73 -5.62
C PHE A 648 24.88 4.86 -5.54
N LEU A 649 26.15 4.48 -5.49
CA LEU A 649 27.30 5.38 -5.27
C LEU A 649 28.04 5.73 -6.57
N ARG A 650 27.57 5.17 -7.70
CA ARG A 650 28.06 5.40 -9.06
C ARG A 650 26.89 5.49 -10.04
N PRO A 651 27.05 6.14 -11.21
CA PRO A 651 26.03 6.13 -12.25
C PRO A 651 25.68 4.70 -12.65
N VAL A 652 24.38 4.42 -12.76
CA VAL A 652 23.87 3.12 -13.21
C VAL A 652 23.11 3.34 -14.51
N SER A 653 23.60 2.76 -15.60
CA SER A 653 22.85 2.71 -16.86
C SER A 653 21.91 1.51 -16.82
N THR A 654 20.62 1.71 -17.06
CA THR A 654 19.61 0.63 -17.16
C THR A 654 19.78 -0.22 -18.44
N ALA A 655 21.00 -0.40 -18.93
CA ALA A 655 21.35 -1.13 -20.15
C ALA A 655 21.76 -2.59 -19.90
N GLU A 656 21.78 -3.07 -18.65
CA GLU A 656 22.09 -4.46 -18.34
C GLU A 656 20.83 -5.35 -18.43
N ARG A 657 20.48 -5.66 -19.69
CA ARG A 657 19.86 -6.89 -20.26
C ARG A 657 18.78 -7.57 -19.40
N ILE A 658 17.48 -7.48 -19.73
CA ILE A 658 16.81 -8.25 -20.82
C ILE A 658 17.57 -9.54 -21.13
N TYR A 659 17.25 -10.63 -20.42
CA TYR A 659 17.09 -11.98 -20.96
C TYR A 659 16.12 -12.78 -20.09
#